data_AF-A0A9P5NWI4-F1
#
_entry.id   AF-A0A9P5NWI4-F1
#
_cell.length_a   1.000
_cell.length_b   1.000
_cell.length_c   1.000
_cell.angle_alpha   90.00
_cell.angle_beta   90.00
_cell.angle_gamma   90.00
#
_symmetry.space_group_name_H-M   'P 1'
#
loop_
_entity.id
_entity.type
_entity.pdbx_description
1 polymer ?
#
loop_
_entity_poly.entity_id
_entity_poly.type
_entity_poly.pdbx_seq_one_letter_code
_entity_poly.pdbx_strand_id
1 'polypeptide(L)'
;MTEIKGYIRPVTSLIAMLLHGPSVPLPEVIEKAIKALQTSFGNGTLDEAVSDLEVLLVQLWTQPWLPTKDHHITDPTILYLVFSSILPGGSFKEPKLITNIIACFEYCMHLFSISQIHTHVTQDAGFEEWEPWLQEKVESTFNSLRTLQHLASSIAFGTMSPPRIYWTHCKTFCSMLYKGDPVSFDCIQAMLSDNEKMLKDVWEQELLFSLDLSVQYESIKDDLSNITPGYGFVTDHHNSCFSDSNLLLSSILNISQLKDRFIALEHKGIMVWKAHELKTWLSSYAKFHLALITRVNLTADHQHTRVSTQKFSGHGHHIVLLVTYLKTSSMTGFDHLIPHSLDAFSSNLLIQDLAIARLFARLAARICHQTNASVHCLYDNYIFVNHTTSFKTDDITNALRRMSAHHFDHPFGVNGWHHISTAFQCMNCSCILELVEDSGNDTIQALQSGHCCKTENWVYGLSPDVLAGASEDVLPLFLDASTDWQMECKVIPGGLVLSYRSALMSSFDKLVAKEKVADVEAPLKHVTKDYLNSQPKGQSQSALLAESASLEEPESSQPSTLVERDSPLVQDGLECVLHKPDANWTCSEQLEEIKAMLRLKKDVLAILPTGAGKTMLVIIPSLLEKDQITVLFDSSKHLSGSTNLVLVSANIVKTTGWKQAIAELSQCIPVVHQIFDESHIPVTSSSFRPALLNMSDIRVQFPTQIVLLSATVPKAMEPYLIHDFGFGENHFILRTQTNRPELEYHWMSPQMENHLPESISSLIKATLKLPQD
;
A
#
# COMPACT_ATOMS: atom_id res chain seq x y z
N MET A 1 -20.19 -15.67 -8.51
CA MET A 1 -20.82 -15.74 -9.86
C MET A 1 -21.02 -14.37 -10.52
N THR A 2 -21.42 -13.32 -9.82
CA THR A 2 -21.60 -11.96 -10.39
C THR A 2 -20.30 -11.30 -10.86
N GLU A 3 -19.17 -11.57 -10.19
CA GLU A 3 -17.86 -11.00 -10.56
C GLU A 3 -17.31 -11.60 -11.87
N ILE A 4 -17.37 -12.93 -12.05
CA ILE A 4 -16.89 -13.61 -13.27
C ILE A 4 -17.64 -13.12 -14.53
N LYS A 5 -18.95 -12.86 -14.41
CA LYS A 5 -19.76 -12.32 -15.51
C LYS A 5 -19.28 -10.95 -15.99
N GLY A 6 -18.65 -10.16 -15.11
CA GLY A 6 -18.05 -8.87 -15.47
C GLY A 6 -16.80 -9.03 -16.34
N TYR A 7 -15.91 -9.95 -15.94
CA TYR A 7 -14.64 -10.20 -16.64
C TYR A 7 -14.82 -10.82 -18.03
N ILE A 8 -15.79 -11.73 -18.20
CA ILE A 8 -16.00 -12.39 -19.51
C ILE A 8 -16.76 -11.52 -20.52
N ARG A 9 -17.37 -10.41 -20.07
CA ARG A 9 -18.25 -9.59 -20.92
C ARG A 9 -17.57 -9.02 -22.17
N PRO A 10 -16.30 -8.57 -22.13
CA PRO A 10 -15.59 -8.14 -23.33
C PRO A 10 -15.43 -9.27 -24.35
N VAL A 11 -15.07 -10.47 -23.88
CA VAL A 11 -14.89 -11.66 -24.74
C VAL A 11 -16.22 -12.09 -25.37
N THR A 12 -17.30 -12.13 -24.59
CA THR A 12 -18.64 -12.48 -25.14
C THR A 12 -19.12 -11.45 -26.16
N SER A 13 -18.79 -10.18 -25.96
CA SER A 13 -19.14 -9.10 -26.90
C SER A 13 -18.27 -9.14 -28.17
N LEU A 14 -17.00 -9.53 -28.07
CA LEU A 14 -16.13 -9.81 -29.22
C LEU A 14 -16.71 -10.96 -30.06
N ILE A 15 -17.10 -12.06 -29.43
CA ILE A 15 -17.71 -13.21 -30.12
C ILE A 15 -19.01 -12.77 -30.81
N ALA A 16 -19.85 -12.00 -30.13
CA ALA A 16 -21.07 -11.46 -30.73
C ALA A 16 -20.77 -10.59 -31.97
N MET A 17 -19.75 -9.73 -31.90
CA MET A 17 -19.30 -8.92 -33.05
C MET A 17 -18.90 -9.80 -34.23
N LEU A 18 -18.14 -10.87 -34.00
CA LEU A 18 -17.71 -11.81 -35.05
C LEU A 18 -18.90 -12.56 -35.67
N LEU A 19 -19.87 -12.98 -34.86
CA LEU A 19 -21.07 -13.68 -35.33
C LEU A 19 -22.00 -12.79 -36.16
N HIS A 20 -22.02 -11.47 -35.92
CA HIS A 20 -22.81 -10.50 -36.68
C HIS A 20 -22.17 -10.13 -38.04
N GLY A 21 -20.93 -10.55 -38.29
CA GLY A 21 -20.20 -10.35 -39.55
C GLY A 21 -18.92 -9.53 -39.34
N PRO A 22 -17.75 -10.02 -39.81
CA PRO A 22 -16.50 -9.32 -39.59
C PRO A 22 -16.43 -8.04 -40.45
N SER A 23 -15.91 -6.95 -39.86
CA SER A 23 -15.74 -5.67 -40.55
C SER A 23 -14.45 -5.59 -41.39
N VAL A 24 -13.61 -6.63 -41.33
CA VAL A 24 -12.31 -6.75 -42.02
C VAL A 24 -12.20 -8.17 -42.58
N PRO A 25 -11.56 -8.38 -43.75
CA PRO A 25 -11.32 -9.72 -44.29
C PRO A 25 -10.56 -10.59 -43.28
N LEU A 26 -11.14 -11.76 -42.95
CA LEU A 26 -10.54 -12.73 -42.04
C LEU A 26 -9.89 -13.87 -42.81
N PRO A 27 -8.85 -14.53 -42.24
CA PRO A 27 -8.34 -15.79 -42.77
C PRO A 27 -9.45 -16.84 -42.92
N GLU A 28 -9.40 -17.65 -43.99
CA GLU A 28 -10.41 -18.68 -44.26
C GLU A 28 -10.63 -19.65 -43.09
N VAL A 29 -9.60 -19.91 -42.30
CA VAL A 29 -9.65 -20.80 -41.13
C VAL A 29 -10.61 -20.23 -40.06
N ILE A 30 -10.57 -18.92 -39.84
CA ILE A 30 -11.43 -18.25 -38.85
C ILE A 30 -12.85 -18.12 -39.40
N GLU A 31 -13.01 -17.80 -40.69
CA GLU A 31 -14.35 -17.76 -41.29
C GLU A 31 -15.05 -19.13 -41.20
N LYS A 32 -14.31 -20.23 -41.37
CA LYS A 32 -14.81 -21.59 -41.15
C LYS A 32 -15.18 -21.82 -39.69
N ALA A 33 -14.34 -21.40 -38.73
CA ALA A 33 -14.62 -21.52 -37.30
C ALA A 33 -15.86 -20.71 -36.87
N ILE A 34 -16.04 -19.48 -37.40
CA ILE A 34 -17.23 -18.66 -37.14
C ILE A 34 -18.49 -19.34 -37.69
N LYS A 35 -18.44 -19.90 -38.91
CA LYS A 35 -19.58 -20.62 -39.50
C LYS A 35 -19.92 -21.90 -38.74
N ALA A 36 -18.92 -22.63 -38.24
CA ALA A 36 -19.12 -23.78 -37.37
C ALA A 36 -19.84 -23.37 -36.09
N LEU A 37 -19.34 -22.33 -35.41
CA LEU A 37 -19.93 -21.79 -34.18
C LEU A 37 -21.38 -21.26 -34.39
N GLN A 38 -21.66 -20.61 -35.52
CA GLN A 38 -23.02 -20.19 -35.89
C GLN A 38 -23.96 -21.40 -36.05
N THR A 39 -23.46 -22.51 -36.60
CA THR A 39 -24.23 -23.73 -36.82
C THR A 39 -24.51 -24.46 -35.51
N SER A 40 -23.52 -24.57 -34.63
CA SER A 40 -23.69 -25.20 -33.31
C SER A 40 -24.58 -24.38 -32.37
N PHE A 41 -24.55 -23.05 -32.41
CA PHE A 41 -25.51 -22.23 -31.67
C PHE A 41 -26.96 -22.33 -32.20
N GLY A 42 -27.13 -22.63 -33.49
CA GLY A 42 -28.46 -22.77 -34.10
C GLY A 42 -29.10 -24.14 -33.89
N ASN A 43 -28.32 -25.21 -34.07
CA ASN A 43 -28.83 -26.60 -34.18
C ASN A 43 -28.03 -27.65 -33.39
N GLY A 44 -26.95 -27.26 -32.69
CA GLY A 44 -26.04 -28.18 -31.99
C GLY A 44 -26.33 -28.34 -30.50
N THR A 45 -25.51 -29.16 -29.83
CA THR A 45 -25.50 -29.32 -28.37
C THR A 45 -24.62 -28.25 -27.69
N LEU A 46 -24.80 -28.05 -26.38
CA LEU A 46 -23.98 -27.12 -25.60
C LEU A 46 -22.49 -27.47 -25.71
N ASP A 47 -22.15 -28.76 -25.68
CA ASP A 47 -20.76 -29.23 -25.72
C ASP A 47 -20.11 -28.99 -27.08
N GLU A 48 -20.86 -29.14 -28.18
CA GLU A 48 -20.40 -28.79 -29.53
C GLU A 48 -20.13 -27.28 -29.66
N ALA A 49 -21.02 -26.44 -29.13
CA ALA A 49 -20.84 -24.99 -29.14
C ALA A 49 -19.63 -24.54 -28.30
N VAL A 50 -19.35 -25.22 -27.18
CA VAL A 50 -18.15 -24.98 -26.37
C VAL A 50 -16.89 -25.38 -27.14
N SER A 51 -16.88 -26.56 -27.77
CA SER A 51 -15.75 -27.01 -28.57
C SER A 51 -15.46 -26.08 -29.76
N ASP A 52 -16.49 -25.64 -30.49
CA ASP A 52 -16.33 -24.69 -31.61
C ASP A 52 -15.83 -23.32 -31.12
N LEU A 53 -16.26 -22.91 -29.93
CA LEU A 53 -15.82 -21.66 -29.32
C LEU A 53 -14.34 -21.73 -28.93
N GLU A 54 -13.89 -22.85 -28.36
CA GLU A 54 -12.48 -23.08 -28.03
C GLU A 54 -11.61 -23.01 -29.29
N VAL A 55 -12.03 -23.69 -30.37
CA VAL A 55 -11.34 -23.63 -31.67
C VAL A 55 -11.24 -22.19 -32.18
N LEU A 56 -12.33 -21.43 -32.12
CA LEU A 56 -12.33 -20.03 -32.55
C LEU A 56 -11.35 -19.18 -31.73
N LEU A 57 -11.34 -19.32 -30.40
CA LEU A 57 -10.47 -18.54 -29.51
C LEU A 57 -8.99 -18.88 -29.69
N VAL A 58 -8.66 -20.17 -29.87
CA VAL A 58 -7.30 -20.60 -30.23
C VAL A 58 -6.86 -19.90 -31.51
N GLN A 59 -7.66 -20.01 -32.58
CA GLN A 59 -7.31 -19.39 -33.86
C GLN A 59 -7.18 -17.85 -33.73
N LEU A 60 -8.02 -17.18 -32.93
CA LEU A 60 -7.94 -15.73 -32.76
C LEU A 60 -6.67 -15.26 -32.05
N TRP A 61 -6.20 -15.99 -31.03
CA TRP A 61 -5.14 -15.53 -30.13
C TRP A 61 -3.77 -16.13 -30.39
N THR A 62 -3.67 -17.26 -31.10
CA THR A 62 -2.40 -17.95 -31.39
C THR A 62 -1.90 -17.71 -32.82
N GLN A 63 -2.14 -16.52 -33.37
CA GLN A 63 -1.59 -16.12 -34.67
C GLN A 63 -1.21 -14.64 -34.70
N PRO A 64 -0.21 -14.26 -35.51
CA PRO A 64 0.14 -12.85 -35.72
C PRO A 64 -0.83 -12.18 -36.69
N TRP A 65 -1.22 -10.94 -36.36
CA TRP A 65 -2.14 -10.13 -37.17
C TRP A 65 -1.39 -9.00 -37.86
N LEU A 66 -1.03 -9.22 -39.13
CA LEU A 66 -0.26 -8.26 -39.91
C LEU A 66 -1.18 -7.22 -40.59
N PRO A 67 -0.80 -5.93 -40.62
CA PRO A 67 -1.53 -4.91 -41.38
C PRO A 67 -1.55 -5.22 -42.88
N THR A 68 -2.64 -4.85 -43.55
CA THR A 68 -2.77 -4.95 -45.03
C THR A 68 -2.78 -3.57 -45.66
N LYS A 69 -2.67 -3.49 -47.00
CA LYS A 69 -2.69 -2.20 -47.72
C LYS A 69 -3.99 -1.42 -47.50
N ASP A 70 -5.10 -2.12 -47.31
CA ASP A 70 -6.43 -1.53 -47.17
C ASP A 70 -6.87 -1.37 -45.71
N HIS A 71 -6.27 -2.13 -44.77
CA HIS A 71 -6.64 -2.12 -43.36
C HIS A 71 -5.40 -2.10 -42.46
N HIS A 72 -5.24 -0.99 -41.70
CA HIS A 72 -4.16 -0.83 -40.72
C HIS A 72 -4.34 -1.67 -39.46
N ILE A 73 -5.59 -1.95 -39.06
CA ILE A 73 -5.92 -2.81 -37.92
C ILE A 73 -6.64 -4.03 -38.48
N THR A 74 -5.98 -5.18 -38.40
CA THR A 74 -6.50 -6.46 -38.90
C THR A 74 -6.89 -7.42 -37.79
N ASP A 75 -6.37 -7.24 -36.57
CA ASP A 75 -6.72 -8.03 -35.40
C ASP A 75 -8.18 -7.76 -34.95
N PRO A 76 -9.08 -8.77 -34.96
CA PRO A 76 -10.47 -8.62 -34.56
C PRO A 76 -10.66 -8.25 -33.09
N THR A 77 -9.74 -8.68 -32.21
CA THR A 77 -9.76 -8.34 -30.78
C THR A 77 -9.45 -6.87 -30.59
N ILE A 78 -8.47 -6.34 -31.33
CA ILE A 78 -8.13 -4.90 -31.30
C ILE A 78 -9.23 -4.06 -31.97
N LEU A 79 -9.82 -4.54 -33.07
CA LEU A 79 -10.98 -3.87 -33.70
C LEU A 79 -12.17 -3.77 -32.75
N TYR A 80 -12.48 -4.85 -32.03
CA TYR A 80 -13.50 -4.80 -30.97
C TYR A 80 -13.15 -3.77 -29.91
N LEU A 81 -11.89 -3.69 -29.47
CA LEU A 81 -11.45 -2.69 -28.49
C LEU A 81 -11.72 -1.26 -29.02
N VAL A 82 -11.42 -1.00 -30.29
CA VAL A 82 -11.71 0.29 -30.94
C VAL A 82 -13.22 0.56 -30.96
N PHE A 83 -14.05 -0.34 -31.46
CA PHE A 83 -15.50 -0.12 -31.53
C PHE A 83 -16.14 0.02 -30.15
N SER A 84 -15.72 -0.81 -29.18
CA SER A 84 -16.21 -0.74 -27.80
C SER A 84 -15.79 0.55 -27.09
N SER A 85 -14.80 1.26 -27.62
CA SER A 85 -14.34 2.55 -27.10
C SER A 85 -15.09 3.76 -27.68
N ILE A 86 -15.94 3.59 -28.69
CA ILE A 86 -16.75 4.68 -29.26
C ILE A 86 -17.96 4.97 -28.36
N LEU A 87 -18.15 6.24 -28.00
CA LEU A 87 -19.30 6.75 -27.26
C LEU A 87 -20.45 7.12 -28.20
N PRO A 88 -21.70 7.23 -27.72
CA PRO A 88 -22.86 7.60 -28.55
C PRO A 88 -22.70 8.92 -29.34
N GLY A 89 -21.83 9.82 -28.87
CA GLY A 89 -21.50 11.08 -29.55
C GLY A 89 -20.40 10.99 -30.61
N GLY A 90 -19.89 9.78 -30.92
CA GLY A 90 -18.81 9.56 -31.88
C GLY A 90 -17.40 9.85 -31.34
N SER A 91 -17.28 10.31 -30.09
CA SER A 91 -15.99 10.46 -29.40
C SER A 91 -15.50 9.14 -28.82
N PHE A 92 -14.20 9.03 -28.58
CA PHE A 92 -13.59 7.87 -27.93
C PHE A 92 -13.59 7.99 -26.41
N LYS A 93 -13.68 6.86 -25.71
CA LYS A 93 -13.49 6.76 -24.26
C LYS A 93 -12.09 7.25 -23.86
N GLU A 94 -12.00 7.88 -22.69
CA GLU A 94 -10.70 8.24 -22.12
C GLU A 94 -9.83 7.00 -21.87
N PRO A 95 -8.49 7.08 -22.02
CA PRO A 95 -7.58 5.95 -21.85
C PRO A 95 -7.77 5.15 -20.55
N LYS A 96 -8.07 5.84 -19.44
CA LYS A 96 -8.33 5.23 -18.13
C LYS A 96 -9.55 4.29 -18.08
N LEU A 97 -10.48 4.43 -19.04
CA LEU A 97 -11.68 3.59 -19.15
C LEU A 97 -11.46 2.38 -20.06
N ILE A 98 -10.39 2.40 -20.85
CA ILE A 98 -10.02 1.33 -21.79
C ILE A 98 -9.12 0.30 -21.09
N THR A 99 -8.26 0.73 -20.17
CA THR A 99 -7.35 -0.14 -19.39
C THR A 99 -8.07 -1.28 -18.69
N ASN A 100 -9.28 -1.06 -18.16
CA ASN A 100 -10.08 -2.12 -17.53
C ASN A 100 -10.56 -3.17 -18.54
N ILE A 101 -10.97 -2.75 -19.75
CA ILE A 101 -11.41 -3.67 -20.81
C ILE A 101 -10.22 -4.53 -21.26
N ILE A 102 -9.04 -3.93 -21.42
CA ILE A 102 -7.82 -4.66 -21.78
C ILE A 102 -7.42 -5.65 -20.67
N ALA A 103 -7.42 -5.24 -19.41
CA ALA A 103 -7.13 -6.12 -18.28
C ALA A 103 -8.09 -7.33 -18.20
N CYS A 104 -9.37 -7.14 -18.55
CA CYS A 104 -10.32 -8.26 -18.67
C CYS A 104 -9.93 -9.24 -19.79
N PHE A 105 -9.49 -8.74 -20.94
CA PHE A 105 -8.98 -9.59 -22.02
C PHE A 105 -7.71 -10.34 -21.61
N GLU A 106 -6.71 -9.65 -21.04
CA GLU A 106 -5.47 -10.27 -20.55
C GLU A 106 -5.78 -11.38 -19.54
N TYR A 107 -6.67 -11.12 -18.58
CA TYR A 107 -7.09 -12.11 -17.59
C TYR A 107 -7.78 -13.32 -18.23
N CYS A 108 -8.70 -13.09 -19.18
CA CYS A 108 -9.37 -14.17 -19.88
C CYS A 108 -8.42 -14.98 -20.77
N MET A 109 -7.45 -14.34 -21.43
CA MET A 109 -6.41 -15.02 -22.22
C MET A 109 -5.54 -15.90 -21.33
N HIS A 110 -5.10 -15.42 -20.17
CA HIS A 110 -4.37 -16.22 -19.20
C HIS A 110 -5.19 -17.43 -18.72
N LEU A 111 -6.44 -17.22 -18.29
CA LEU A 111 -7.29 -18.34 -17.85
C LEU A 111 -7.54 -19.36 -18.96
N PHE A 112 -7.78 -18.90 -20.18
CA PHE A 112 -7.98 -19.77 -21.33
C PHE A 112 -6.71 -20.58 -21.63
N SER A 113 -5.56 -19.92 -21.67
CA SER A 113 -4.27 -20.60 -21.90
C SER A 113 -3.95 -21.63 -20.81
N ILE A 114 -4.20 -21.32 -19.53
CA ILE A 114 -4.04 -22.29 -18.43
C ILE A 114 -4.91 -23.52 -18.69
N SER A 115 -6.18 -23.31 -19.07
CA SER A 115 -7.08 -24.40 -19.43
C SER A 115 -6.54 -25.26 -20.57
N GLN A 116 -5.93 -24.64 -21.60
CA GLN A 116 -5.32 -25.34 -22.74
C GLN A 116 -4.00 -26.03 -22.36
N ILE A 117 -3.18 -25.45 -21.49
CA ILE A 117 -1.96 -26.08 -20.97
C ILE A 117 -2.32 -27.38 -20.23
N HIS A 118 -3.42 -27.38 -19.48
CA HIS A 118 -3.90 -28.57 -18.75
C HIS A 118 -4.46 -29.68 -19.65
N THR A 119 -4.73 -29.44 -20.94
CA THR A 119 -5.14 -30.51 -21.88
C THR A 119 -3.94 -31.28 -22.44
N HIS A 120 -2.72 -30.78 -22.26
CA HIS A 120 -1.50 -31.44 -22.70
C HIS A 120 -1.06 -32.57 -21.77
N VAL A 121 -0.31 -33.54 -22.31
CA VAL A 121 0.17 -34.71 -21.54
C VAL A 121 1.12 -34.30 -20.41
N THR A 122 1.90 -33.24 -20.61
CA THR A 122 2.79 -32.65 -19.61
C THR A 122 2.61 -31.14 -19.61
N GLN A 123 2.54 -30.53 -18.42
CA GLN A 123 2.36 -29.09 -18.27
C GLN A 123 3.50 -28.29 -18.91
N ASP A 124 4.72 -28.80 -18.86
CA ASP A 124 5.89 -28.15 -19.49
C ASP A 124 5.71 -28.02 -21.01
N ALA A 125 5.25 -29.08 -21.68
CA ALA A 125 4.98 -29.05 -23.12
C ALA A 125 3.84 -28.09 -23.49
N GLY A 126 2.79 -28.03 -22.66
CA GLY A 126 1.71 -27.06 -22.85
C GLY A 126 2.20 -25.62 -22.66
N PHE A 127 3.05 -25.38 -21.67
CA PHE A 127 3.65 -24.07 -21.42
C PHE A 127 4.54 -23.63 -22.58
N GLU A 128 5.41 -24.50 -23.10
CA GLU A 128 6.26 -24.21 -24.27
C GLU A 128 5.43 -23.83 -25.52
N GLU A 129 4.25 -24.42 -25.72
CA GLU A 129 3.37 -24.10 -26.83
C GLU A 129 2.67 -22.73 -26.68
N TRP A 130 2.25 -22.38 -25.45
CA TRP A 130 1.45 -21.19 -25.17
C TRP A 130 2.24 -19.95 -24.74
N GLU A 131 3.44 -20.12 -24.19
CA GLU A 131 4.32 -19.05 -23.73
C GLU A 131 4.52 -17.93 -24.77
N PRO A 132 4.80 -18.21 -26.07
CA PRO A 132 5.03 -17.15 -27.06
C PRO A 132 3.82 -16.22 -27.26
N TRP A 133 2.61 -16.72 -27.00
CA TRP A 133 1.37 -15.98 -27.22
C TRP A 133 0.95 -15.13 -26.01
N LEU A 134 1.63 -15.28 -24.87
CA LEU A 134 1.35 -14.58 -23.61
C LEU A 134 2.53 -13.72 -23.14
N GLN A 135 3.56 -13.58 -23.96
CA GLN A 135 4.75 -12.78 -23.64
C GLN A 135 4.73 -11.43 -24.36
N GLU A 136 5.23 -10.40 -23.69
CA GLU A 136 5.53 -9.12 -24.32
C GLU A 136 6.70 -9.23 -25.29
N LYS A 137 6.74 -8.35 -26.30
CA LYS A 137 7.77 -8.27 -27.35
C LYS A 137 7.76 -9.42 -28.38
N VAL A 138 6.79 -10.32 -28.29
CA VAL A 138 6.48 -11.28 -29.36
C VAL A 138 5.27 -10.77 -30.14
N GLU A 139 5.27 -10.89 -31.47
CA GLU A 139 4.15 -10.42 -32.30
C GLU A 139 2.89 -11.29 -32.08
N SER A 140 1.97 -10.79 -31.27
CA SER A 140 0.72 -11.46 -30.91
C SER A 140 -0.39 -10.46 -30.54
N THR A 141 -1.64 -10.94 -30.47
CA THR A 141 -2.77 -10.16 -29.95
C THR A 141 -2.51 -9.71 -28.51
N PHE A 142 -1.93 -10.59 -27.67
CA PHE A 142 -1.60 -10.28 -26.28
C PHE A 142 -0.60 -9.13 -26.17
N ASN A 143 0.49 -9.18 -26.93
CA ASN A 143 1.49 -8.10 -26.94
C ASN A 143 0.91 -6.78 -27.44
N SER A 144 0.00 -6.82 -28.42
CA SER A 144 -0.69 -5.63 -28.93
C SER A 144 -1.58 -5.00 -27.85
N LEU A 145 -2.34 -5.82 -27.12
CA LEU A 145 -3.14 -5.39 -25.97
C LEU A 145 -2.27 -4.79 -24.86
N ARG A 146 -1.17 -5.46 -24.48
CA ARG A 146 -0.21 -4.96 -23.48
C ARG A 146 0.40 -3.63 -23.88
N THR A 147 0.82 -3.49 -25.14
CA THR A 147 1.37 -2.25 -25.68
C THR A 147 0.35 -1.10 -25.57
N LEU A 148 -0.91 -1.36 -25.93
CA LEU A 148 -2.00 -0.38 -25.79
C LEU A 148 -2.30 -0.08 -24.31
N GLN A 149 -2.22 -1.06 -23.42
CA GLN A 149 -2.39 -0.87 -21.99
C GLN A 149 -1.28 0.01 -21.39
N HIS A 150 -0.03 -0.21 -21.79
CA HIS A 150 1.10 0.65 -21.39
C HIS A 150 0.94 2.08 -21.90
N LEU A 151 0.55 2.25 -23.17
CA LEU A 151 0.29 3.57 -23.75
C LEU A 151 -0.87 4.27 -23.03
N ALA A 152 -2.00 3.58 -22.84
CA ALA A 152 -3.17 4.12 -22.18
C ALA A 152 -2.89 4.49 -20.72
N SER A 153 -2.11 3.66 -20.02
CA SER A 153 -1.66 3.94 -18.66
C SER A 153 -0.73 5.16 -18.63
N SER A 154 0.25 5.23 -19.52
CA SER A 154 1.17 6.37 -19.65
C SER A 154 0.41 7.68 -19.89
N ILE A 155 -0.58 7.69 -20.79
CA ILE A 155 -1.42 8.87 -21.03
C ILE A 155 -2.27 9.19 -19.80
N ALA A 156 -2.88 8.19 -19.15
CA ALA A 156 -3.70 8.40 -17.96
C ALA A 156 -2.88 8.96 -16.78
N PHE A 157 -1.63 8.54 -16.62
CA PHE A 157 -0.71 9.04 -15.59
C PHE A 157 -0.10 10.39 -15.96
N GLY A 158 0.20 10.63 -17.24
CA GLY A 158 0.80 11.89 -17.73
C GLY A 158 -0.20 13.03 -17.89
N THR A 159 -1.49 12.73 -18.03
CA THR A 159 -2.55 13.75 -18.10
C THR A 159 -2.90 14.18 -16.68
N MET A 160 -2.40 15.34 -16.24
CA MET A 160 -2.81 15.94 -14.96
C MET A 160 -4.34 16.11 -14.94
N SER A 161 -5.03 15.30 -14.13
CA SER A 161 -6.44 15.54 -13.90
C SER A 161 -6.60 16.88 -13.19
N PRO A 162 -7.59 17.70 -13.57
CA PRO A 162 -7.84 18.96 -12.88
C PRO A 162 -8.01 18.71 -11.37
N PRO A 163 -7.48 19.60 -10.52
CA PRO A 163 -7.48 19.40 -9.08
C PRO A 163 -8.93 19.27 -8.60
N ARG A 164 -9.21 18.18 -7.89
CA ARG A 164 -10.53 17.94 -7.29
C ARG A 164 -10.75 18.74 -6.02
N ILE A 165 -9.66 19.20 -5.41
CA ILE A 165 -9.65 19.92 -4.14
C ILE A 165 -9.04 21.30 -4.40
N TYR A 166 -9.69 22.33 -3.88
CA TYR A 166 -9.18 23.69 -3.89
C TYR A 166 -9.41 24.33 -2.52
N TRP A 167 -8.34 24.68 -1.81
CA TRP A 167 -8.45 25.31 -0.49
C TRP A 167 -8.98 26.73 -0.61
N THR A 168 -10.05 27.06 0.10
CA THR A 168 -10.60 28.41 0.13
C THR A 168 -9.91 29.27 1.20
N HIS A 169 -9.33 28.64 2.23
CA HIS A 169 -8.66 29.31 3.35
C HIS A 169 -7.27 28.73 3.59
N CYS A 170 -6.23 29.32 2.98
CA CYS A 170 -4.86 28.80 3.01
C CYS A 170 -4.09 29.02 4.33
N LYS A 171 -4.73 29.57 5.37
CA LYS A 171 -4.09 29.83 6.67
C LYS A 171 -4.56 28.90 7.79
N THR A 172 -5.83 28.53 7.76
CA THR A 172 -6.45 27.70 8.80
C THR A 172 -6.86 26.34 8.28
N PHE A 173 -6.89 26.15 6.95
CA PHE A 173 -7.30 24.91 6.29
C PHE A 173 -8.63 24.34 6.79
N CYS A 174 -9.54 25.20 7.28
CA CYS A 174 -10.84 24.77 7.81
C CYS A 174 -11.91 24.56 6.71
N SER A 175 -11.63 24.93 5.46
CA SER A 175 -12.57 24.70 4.36
C SER A 175 -11.90 24.63 2.98
N MET A 176 -12.51 23.85 2.10
CA MET A 176 -12.07 23.61 0.72
C MET A 176 -13.28 23.46 -0.21
N LEU A 177 -13.03 23.52 -1.52
CA LEU A 177 -13.96 23.09 -2.55
C LEU A 177 -13.61 21.67 -2.96
N TYR A 178 -14.55 20.73 -2.84
CA TYR A 178 -14.44 19.39 -3.41
C TYR A 178 -15.30 19.32 -4.68
N LYS A 179 -14.66 19.17 -5.84
CA LYS A 179 -15.28 19.23 -7.18
C LYS A 179 -16.11 20.50 -7.43
N GLY A 180 -15.73 21.59 -6.78
CA GLY A 180 -16.40 22.89 -6.87
C GLY A 180 -17.40 23.18 -5.74
N ASP A 181 -17.77 22.16 -4.95
CA ASP A 181 -18.73 22.32 -3.86
C ASP A 181 -18.02 22.60 -2.52
N PRO A 182 -18.51 23.54 -1.70
CA PRO A 182 -17.87 23.89 -0.44
C PRO A 182 -18.00 22.79 0.60
N VAL A 183 -16.88 22.44 1.20
CA VAL A 183 -16.75 21.49 2.32
C VAL A 183 -16.04 22.23 3.46
N SER A 184 -16.74 22.42 4.58
CA SER A 184 -16.17 22.97 5.80
C SER A 184 -15.93 21.87 6.82
N PHE A 185 -14.89 22.04 7.62
CA PHE A 185 -14.55 21.10 8.69
C PHE A 185 -15.61 21.08 9.80
N ASP A 186 -16.24 22.23 10.08
CA ASP A 186 -17.36 22.33 11.03
C ASP A 186 -18.55 21.45 10.62
N CYS A 187 -18.85 21.36 9.32
CA CYS A 187 -19.90 20.46 8.81
C CYS A 187 -19.54 18.98 9.00
N ILE A 188 -18.25 18.63 8.94
CA ILE A 188 -17.76 17.27 9.24
C ILE A 188 -17.97 16.94 10.73
N GLN A 189 -17.61 17.87 11.62
CA GLN A 189 -17.82 17.72 13.07
C GLN A 189 -19.32 17.58 13.39
N ALA A 190 -20.18 18.38 12.75
CA ALA A 190 -21.63 18.25 12.88
C ALA A 190 -22.15 16.88 12.41
N MET A 191 -21.66 16.40 11.26
CA MET A 191 -22.01 15.07 10.72
C MET A 191 -21.61 13.94 11.68
N LEU A 192 -20.44 14.02 12.30
CA LEU A 192 -19.98 13.05 13.31
C LEU A 192 -20.85 13.10 14.58
N SER A 193 -21.22 14.29 15.04
CA SER A 193 -22.10 14.49 16.21
C SER A 193 -23.50 13.94 15.97
N ASP A 194 -24.08 14.15 14.79
CA ASP A 194 -25.42 13.62 14.47
C ASP A 194 -25.42 12.10 14.35
N ASN A 195 -24.34 11.52 13.80
CA ASN A 195 -24.12 10.08 13.80
C ASN A 195 -23.98 9.50 15.22
N GLU A 196 -23.21 10.16 16.10
CA GLU A 196 -23.05 9.77 17.50
C GLU A 196 -24.40 9.73 18.23
N LYS A 197 -25.20 10.79 18.05
CA LYS A 197 -26.54 10.88 18.63
C LYS A 197 -27.45 9.76 18.13
N MET A 198 -27.45 9.50 16.82
CA MET A 198 -28.23 8.41 16.24
C MET A 198 -27.81 7.05 16.82
N LEU A 199 -26.50 6.79 16.94
CA LEU A 199 -25.97 5.55 17.52
C LEU A 199 -26.44 5.37 18.97
N LYS A 200 -26.32 6.43 19.78
CA LYS A 200 -26.78 6.43 21.17
C LYS A 200 -28.29 6.17 21.26
N ASP A 201 -29.10 6.83 20.45
CA ASP A 201 -30.56 6.70 20.48
C ASP A 201 -31.00 5.29 20.04
N VAL A 202 -30.41 4.73 18.98
CA VAL A 202 -30.70 3.35 18.55
C VAL A 202 -30.27 2.34 19.62
N TRP A 203 -29.07 2.52 20.19
CA TRP A 203 -28.56 1.64 21.24
C TRP A 203 -29.44 1.65 22.50
N GLU A 204 -29.73 2.83 23.05
CA GLU A 204 -30.49 2.96 24.29
C GLU A 204 -31.98 2.67 24.09
N GLN A 205 -32.61 3.18 23.02
CA GLN A 205 -34.08 3.11 22.86
C GLN A 205 -34.54 1.88 22.08
N GLU A 206 -33.91 1.58 20.94
CA GLU A 206 -34.36 0.50 20.06
C GLU A 206 -33.81 -0.87 20.49
N LEU A 207 -32.54 -0.94 20.92
CA LEU A 207 -31.87 -2.20 21.26
C LEU A 207 -31.99 -2.59 22.74
N LEU A 208 -31.74 -1.65 23.65
CA LEU A 208 -31.81 -1.88 25.09
C LEU A 208 -33.16 -1.53 25.71
N PHE A 209 -34.12 -0.96 24.97
CA PHE A 209 -35.46 -0.60 25.46
C PHE A 209 -35.43 0.34 26.68
N SER A 210 -34.47 1.26 26.72
CA SER A 210 -34.21 2.19 27.83
C SER A 210 -33.80 1.50 29.14
N LEU A 211 -33.32 0.25 29.09
CA LEU A 211 -32.72 -0.43 30.23
C LEU A 211 -31.31 0.10 30.49
N ASP A 212 -30.98 0.28 31.77
CA ASP A 212 -29.64 0.69 32.17
C ASP A 212 -28.70 -0.52 32.31
N LEU A 213 -28.43 -1.15 31.16
CA LEU A 213 -27.47 -2.25 31.06
C LEU A 213 -26.12 -1.69 30.62
N SER A 214 -25.06 -2.01 31.37
CA SER A 214 -23.69 -1.71 31.00
C SER A 214 -22.73 -2.72 31.61
N VAL A 215 -21.64 -2.96 30.91
CA VAL A 215 -20.54 -3.80 31.37
C VAL A 215 -19.30 -2.94 31.60
N GLN A 216 -18.67 -3.10 32.76
CA GLN A 216 -17.43 -2.41 33.09
C GLN A 216 -16.23 -3.27 32.68
N TYR A 217 -15.20 -2.63 32.15
CA TYR A 217 -13.91 -3.25 31.83
C TYR A 217 -12.81 -2.19 31.97
N GLU A 218 -11.61 -2.62 32.36
CA GLU A 218 -10.43 -1.74 32.46
C GLU A 218 -9.57 -1.82 31.21
N SER A 219 -9.25 -3.03 30.75
CA SER A 219 -8.50 -3.28 29.51
C SER A 219 -8.96 -4.59 28.90
N ILE A 220 -9.01 -4.68 27.57
CA ILE A 220 -9.31 -5.93 26.87
C ILE A 220 -8.00 -6.64 26.59
N LYS A 221 -7.86 -7.86 27.13
CA LYS A 221 -6.71 -8.72 26.86
C LYS A 221 -6.93 -9.49 25.56
N ASP A 222 -5.90 -9.56 24.73
CA ASP A 222 -5.94 -10.33 23.49
C ASP A 222 -4.56 -10.90 23.18
N ASP A 223 -4.46 -12.23 23.13
CA ASP A 223 -3.28 -12.95 22.66
C ASP A 223 -3.29 -13.07 21.13
N LEU A 224 -2.63 -12.13 20.47
CA LEU A 224 -2.47 -12.09 19.02
C LEU A 224 -1.65 -13.26 18.45
N SER A 225 -0.86 -13.94 19.28
CA SER A 225 -0.09 -15.12 18.86
C SER A 225 -0.95 -16.38 18.78
N ASN A 226 -2.15 -16.35 19.37
CA ASN A 226 -3.05 -17.49 19.41
C ASN A 226 -3.85 -17.64 18.10
N ILE A 227 -3.39 -18.56 17.26
CA ILE A 227 -4.02 -18.90 15.98
C ILE A 227 -5.07 -20.01 16.08
N THR A 228 -5.50 -20.38 17.29
CA THR A 228 -6.49 -21.46 17.49
C THR A 228 -7.80 -21.09 16.79
N PRO A 229 -8.37 -21.95 15.92
CA PRO A 229 -9.63 -21.67 15.27
C PRO A 229 -10.74 -21.38 16.29
N GLY A 230 -11.39 -20.22 16.15
CA GLY A 230 -12.46 -19.77 17.06
C GLY A 230 -11.98 -18.93 18.24
N TYR A 231 -10.67 -18.72 18.40
CA TYR A 231 -10.14 -17.76 19.37
C TYR A 231 -10.35 -16.31 18.91
N GLY A 232 -10.65 -15.45 19.89
CA GLY A 232 -10.63 -13.99 19.81
C GLY A 232 -10.87 -13.40 21.20
N PHE A 233 -10.61 -12.11 21.39
CA PHE A 233 -10.70 -11.48 22.73
C PHE A 233 -12.06 -11.65 23.43
N VAL A 234 -13.17 -11.84 22.68
CA VAL A 234 -14.51 -12.12 23.24
C VAL A 234 -14.59 -13.50 23.90
N THR A 235 -13.80 -14.45 23.42
CA THR A 235 -13.72 -15.83 23.94
C THR A 235 -12.62 -16.01 24.98
N ASP A 236 -11.74 -15.01 25.16
CA ASP A 236 -10.69 -15.09 26.17
C ASP A 236 -11.28 -14.97 27.58
N HIS A 237 -11.09 -16.02 28.37
CA HIS A 237 -11.49 -16.11 29.78
C HIS A 237 -10.95 -14.99 30.68
N HIS A 238 -9.85 -14.34 30.32
CA HIS A 238 -9.34 -13.20 31.10
C HIS A 238 -10.26 -11.97 31.02
N ASN A 239 -11.11 -11.87 29.99
CA ASN A 239 -12.05 -10.79 29.80
C ASN A 239 -13.39 -11.13 30.45
N SER A 240 -13.48 -10.91 31.77
CA SER A 240 -14.69 -11.25 32.56
C SER A 240 -15.94 -10.47 32.13
N CYS A 241 -15.79 -9.36 31.41
CA CYS A 241 -16.88 -8.58 30.84
C CYS A 241 -17.78 -9.40 29.88
N PHE A 242 -17.27 -10.46 29.27
CA PHE A 242 -18.04 -11.35 28.39
C PHE A 242 -18.62 -12.60 29.10
N SER A 243 -18.42 -12.74 30.41
CA SER A 243 -18.83 -13.94 31.15
C SER A 243 -20.36 -14.07 31.28
N ASP A 244 -21.07 -12.96 31.49
CA ASP A 244 -22.53 -12.95 31.57
C ASP A 244 -23.16 -12.68 30.21
N SER A 245 -23.23 -13.74 29.40
CA SER A 245 -23.74 -13.66 28.03
C SER A 245 -25.27 -13.47 27.95
N ASN A 246 -26.02 -13.61 29.03
CA ASN A 246 -27.49 -13.59 29.03
C ASN A 246 -28.11 -12.31 29.61
N LEU A 247 -27.35 -11.23 29.78
CA LEU A 247 -27.82 -9.98 30.42
C LEU A 247 -29.09 -9.40 29.78
N LEU A 248 -29.09 -9.19 28.46
CA LEU A 248 -30.26 -8.64 27.76
C LEU A 248 -31.44 -9.62 27.78
N LEU A 249 -31.16 -10.91 27.55
CA LEU A 249 -32.19 -11.95 27.53
C LEU A 249 -32.91 -12.08 28.89
N SER A 250 -32.14 -12.17 29.97
CA SER A 250 -32.68 -12.25 31.33
C SER A 250 -33.49 -11.01 31.69
N SER A 251 -33.02 -9.82 31.30
CA SER A 251 -33.74 -8.57 31.51
C SER A 251 -35.08 -8.52 30.77
N ILE A 252 -35.12 -8.98 29.50
CA ILE A 252 -36.36 -9.10 28.72
C ILE A 252 -37.35 -10.06 29.37
N LEU A 253 -36.87 -11.18 29.92
CA LEU A 253 -37.71 -12.19 30.55
C LEU A 253 -38.24 -11.78 31.94
N ASN A 254 -37.49 -10.96 32.67
CA ASN A 254 -37.86 -10.49 34.01
C ASN A 254 -38.84 -9.31 33.99
N ILE A 255 -38.83 -8.49 32.93
CA ILE A 255 -39.71 -7.32 32.82
C ILE A 255 -40.99 -7.71 32.09
N SER A 256 -42.13 -7.67 32.79
CA SER A 256 -43.43 -8.13 32.27
C SER A 256 -43.79 -7.51 30.91
N GLN A 257 -43.61 -6.20 30.73
CA GLN A 257 -43.93 -5.50 29.48
C GLN A 257 -43.10 -5.99 28.28
N LEU A 258 -41.80 -6.24 28.49
CA LEU A 258 -40.90 -6.74 27.44
C LEU A 258 -41.14 -8.22 27.16
N LYS A 259 -41.42 -8.99 28.21
CA LYS A 259 -41.82 -10.39 28.08
C LYS A 259 -43.10 -10.53 27.24
N ASP A 260 -44.12 -9.74 27.54
CA ASP A 260 -45.38 -9.73 26.79
C ASP A 260 -45.20 -9.23 25.35
N ARG A 261 -44.20 -8.37 25.10
CA ARG A 261 -43.83 -7.96 23.74
C ARG A 261 -43.25 -9.11 22.96
N PHE A 262 -42.22 -9.79 23.47
CA PHE A 262 -41.44 -10.79 22.74
C PHE A 262 -41.97 -12.22 22.82
N ILE A 263 -42.78 -12.57 23.82
CA ILE A 263 -43.25 -13.94 24.06
C ILE A 263 -44.77 -13.99 23.96
N ALA A 264 -45.28 -15.05 23.34
CA ALA A 264 -46.68 -15.43 23.37
C ALA A 264 -46.84 -16.78 24.07
N LEU A 265 -47.95 -16.95 24.79
CA LEU A 265 -48.36 -18.23 25.37
C LEU A 265 -49.21 -18.98 24.34
N GLU A 266 -48.73 -20.14 23.91
CA GLU A 266 -49.49 -21.03 23.04
C GLU A 266 -50.54 -21.82 23.84
N HIS A 267 -51.56 -22.36 23.17
CA HIS A 267 -52.69 -23.10 23.76
C HIS A 267 -52.32 -24.30 24.66
N LYS A 268 -51.05 -24.75 24.60
CA LYS A 268 -50.49 -25.84 25.42
C LYS A 268 -49.61 -25.37 26.58
N GLY A 269 -49.57 -24.07 26.88
CA GLY A 269 -48.72 -23.49 27.92
C GLY A 269 -47.23 -23.38 27.54
N ILE A 270 -46.90 -23.59 26.26
CA ILE A 270 -45.54 -23.43 25.74
C ILE A 270 -45.31 -21.96 25.42
N MET A 271 -44.19 -21.40 25.90
CA MET A 271 -43.77 -20.04 25.56
C MET A 271 -43.12 -20.04 24.18
N VAL A 272 -43.64 -19.23 23.28
CA VAL A 272 -43.15 -19.10 21.90
C VAL A 272 -42.71 -17.66 21.66
N TRP A 273 -41.54 -17.48 21.04
CA TRP A 273 -41.04 -16.17 20.64
C TRP A 273 -41.83 -15.60 19.47
N LYS A 274 -42.21 -14.32 19.54
CA LYS A 274 -42.87 -13.61 18.45
C LYS A 274 -41.85 -13.24 17.37
N ALA A 275 -41.82 -14.02 16.30
CA ALA A 275 -40.87 -13.85 15.20
C ALA A 275 -40.90 -12.45 14.56
N HIS A 276 -42.06 -11.78 14.52
CA HIS A 276 -42.18 -10.42 14.00
C HIS A 276 -41.37 -9.39 14.81
N GLU A 277 -41.49 -9.45 16.14
CA GLU A 277 -40.77 -8.54 17.05
C GLU A 277 -39.26 -8.80 16.99
N LEU A 278 -38.85 -10.07 16.91
CA LEU A 278 -37.44 -10.44 16.75
C LEU A 278 -36.85 -9.93 15.43
N LYS A 279 -37.59 -10.03 14.31
CA LYS A 279 -37.16 -9.46 13.01
C LYS A 279 -37.04 -7.93 13.06
N THR A 280 -37.96 -7.26 13.75
CA THR A 280 -37.93 -5.81 13.93
C THR A 280 -36.72 -5.39 14.76
N TRP A 281 -36.41 -6.13 15.82
CA TRP A 281 -35.21 -5.93 16.62
C TRP A 281 -33.93 -6.20 15.81
N LEU A 282 -33.86 -7.30 15.05
CA LEU A 282 -32.74 -7.60 14.14
C LEU A 282 -32.52 -6.52 13.07
N SER A 283 -33.60 -5.89 12.59
CA SER A 283 -33.51 -4.75 11.66
C SER A 283 -32.91 -3.51 12.32
N SER A 284 -33.28 -3.25 13.58
CA SER A 284 -32.70 -2.17 14.40
C SER A 284 -31.22 -2.46 14.71
N TYR A 285 -30.87 -3.73 14.93
CA TYR A 285 -29.51 -4.20 15.14
C TYR A 285 -28.63 -4.04 13.89
N ALA A 286 -29.15 -4.37 12.72
CA ALA A 286 -28.47 -4.12 11.45
C ALA A 286 -28.28 -2.61 11.19
N LYS A 287 -29.27 -1.77 11.52
CA LYS A 287 -29.17 -0.31 11.44
C LYS A 287 -28.06 0.23 12.37
N PHE A 288 -28.00 -0.27 13.61
CA PHE A 288 -26.94 0.07 14.57
C PHE A 288 -25.55 -0.31 14.03
N HIS A 289 -25.37 -1.54 13.53
CA HIS A 289 -24.10 -1.97 12.95
C HIS A 289 -23.69 -1.17 11.73
N LEU A 290 -24.62 -0.84 10.84
CA LEU A 290 -24.34 0.01 9.67
C LEU A 290 -23.88 1.41 10.09
N ALA A 291 -24.50 1.97 11.13
CA ALA A 291 -24.11 3.26 11.67
C ALA A 291 -22.73 3.22 12.33
N LEU A 292 -22.45 2.16 13.10
CA LEU A 292 -21.20 1.98 13.84
C LEU A 292 -20.04 1.77 12.88
N ILE A 293 -20.17 0.85 11.91
CA ILE A 293 -19.12 0.65 10.88
C ILE A 293 -18.91 1.93 10.05
N THR A 294 -19.97 2.69 9.76
CA THR A 294 -19.84 3.98 9.06
C THR A 294 -19.05 4.98 9.90
N ARG A 295 -19.31 5.08 11.21
CA ARG A 295 -18.53 5.93 12.13
C ARG A 295 -17.07 5.52 12.16
N VAL A 296 -16.79 4.23 12.31
CA VAL A 296 -15.42 3.69 12.29
C VAL A 296 -14.69 4.12 11.00
N ASN A 297 -15.35 4.07 9.83
CA ASN A 297 -14.74 4.55 8.58
C ASN A 297 -14.48 6.06 8.55
N LEU A 298 -15.24 6.87 9.29
CA LEU A 298 -15.03 8.31 9.40
C LEU A 298 -13.90 8.67 10.38
N THR A 299 -13.80 7.96 11.51
CA THR A 299 -12.87 8.28 12.60
C THR A 299 -11.56 7.51 12.55
N ALA A 300 -11.48 6.43 11.79
CA ALA A 300 -10.26 5.63 11.60
C ALA A 300 -9.65 5.76 10.18
N ASP A 301 -10.28 6.52 9.27
CA ASP A 301 -9.86 6.77 7.88
C ASP A 301 -9.37 5.54 7.10
N HIS A 302 -10.31 4.77 6.52
CA HIS A 302 -9.98 3.60 5.71
C HIS A 302 -10.31 3.76 4.22
N GLN A 303 -9.33 3.40 3.40
CA GLN A 303 -9.43 3.18 1.96
C GLN A 303 -9.82 1.69 1.70
N HIS A 304 -10.85 1.47 0.89
CA HIS A 304 -11.18 0.19 0.19
C HIS A 304 -12.06 -0.85 0.88
N THR A 305 -13.35 -0.75 0.57
CA THR A 305 -14.22 -1.66 -0.19
C THR A 305 -14.01 -3.19 -0.30
N ARG A 306 -12.88 -3.79 0.04
CA ARG A 306 -12.68 -5.26 -0.05
C ARG A 306 -12.00 -5.77 1.22
N VAL A 307 -12.68 -5.60 2.35
CA VAL A 307 -12.20 -6.10 3.63
C VAL A 307 -12.64 -7.54 3.78
N SER A 308 -11.84 -8.47 3.25
CA SER A 308 -12.09 -9.90 3.38
C SER A 308 -11.82 -10.41 4.80
N THR A 309 -11.07 -9.66 5.64
CA THR A 309 -10.88 -9.99 7.06
C THR A 309 -10.69 -8.73 7.93
N GLN A 310 -11.77 -8.11 8.41
CA GLN A 310 -11.68 -7.17 9.54
C GLN A 310 -11.43 -7.98 10.80
N LYS A 311 -10.26 -7.83 11.41
CA LYS A 311 -9.99 -8.37 12.75
C LYS A 311 -9.93 -7.21 13.72
N PHE A 312 -10.71 -7.29 14.79
CA PHE A 312 -10.56 -6.38 15.91
C PHE A 312 -9.69 -7.04 16.96
N SER A 313 -8.84 -6.25 17.60
CA SER A 313 -7.96 -6.71 18.66
C SER A 313 -7.82 -5.68 19.76
N GLY A 314 -7.65 -6.15 20.99
CA GLY A 314 -7.31 -5.31 22.14
C GLY A 314 -5.81 -5.09 22.23
N HIS A 315 -5.35 -3.84 22.11
CA HIS A 315 -3.95 -3.46 22.33
C HIS A 315 -3.90 -2.50 23.54
N GLY A 316 -3.67 -3.04 24.73
CA GLY A 316 -3.71 -2.28 25.97
C GLY A 316 -5.10 -1.65 26.20
N HIS A 317 -5.18 -0.32 26.17
CA HIS A 317 -6.44 0.43 26.31
C HIS A 317 -7.11 0.76 24.96
N HIS A 318 -6.48 0.41 23.84
CA HIS A 318 -7.01 0.65 22.50
C HIS A 318 -7.76 -0.57 21.98
N ILE A 319 -8.92 -0.34 21.38
CA ILE A 319 -9.56 -1.31 20.50
C ILE A 319 -9.13 -0.96 19.08
N VAL A 320 -8.43 -1.90 18.45
CA VAL A 320 -7.75 -1.69 17.17
C VAL A 320 -8.47 -2.48 16.09
N LEU A 321 -8.76 -1.81 14.97
CA LEU A 321 -9.18 -2.45 13.73
C LEU A 321 -7.94 -2.75 12.90
N LEU A 322 -7.70 -4.04 12.65
CA LEU A 322 -6.63 -4.51 11.78
C LEU A 322 -7.15 -4.71 10.36
N VAL A 323 -6.54 -4.01 9.41
CA VAL A 323 -6.87 -4.09 7.99
C VAL A 323 -5.67 -4.64 7.22
N THR A 324 -5.91 -5.62 6.34
CA THR A 324 -4.89 -6.15 5.43
C THR A 324 -4.92 -5.41 4.10
N TYR A 325 -3.81 -4.78 3.70
CA TYR A 325 -3.70 -4.07 2.43
C TYR A 325 -3.20 -4.97 1.30
N LEU A 326 -4.07 -5.23 0.32
CA LEU A 326 -3.85 -6.17 -0.79
C LEU A 326 -3.40 -5.52 -2.11
N LYS A 327 -3.41 -4.18 -2.24
CA LYS A 327 -3.21 -3.53 -3.55
C LYS A 327 -1.77 -3.65 -4.04
N THR A 328 -0.80 -3.75 -3.13
CA THR A 328 0.61 -3.97 -3.42
C THR A 328 1.06 -5.40 -3.15
N SER A 329 0.21 -6.28 -2.61
CA SER A 329 0.62 -7.63 -2.21
C SER A 329 1.03 -8.50 -3.40
N SER A 330 0.55 -8.21 -4.62
CA SER A 330 1.05 -8.84 -5.84
C SER A 330 2.48 -8.43 -6.21
N MET A 331 2.94 -7.26 -5.79
CA MET A 331 4.30 -6.76 -6.02
C MET A 331 5.25 -7.14 -4.90
N THR A 332 4.76 -7.23 -3.67
CA THR A 332 5.57 -7.49 -2.47
C THR A 332 5.58 -8.95 -2.05
N GLY A 333 4.58 -9.74 -2.46
CA GLY A 333 4.38 -11.13 -2.02
C GLY A 333 3.86 -11.26 -0.58
N PHE A 334 3.64 -10.16 0.14
CA PHE A 334 3.19 -10.15 1.53
C PHE A 334 1.98 -9.22 1.72
N ASP A 335 1.05 -9.63 2.58
CA ASP A 335 -0.08 -8.80 3.01
C ASP A 335 0.34 -7.90 4.17
N HIS A 336 0.16 -6.59 4.03
CA HIS A 336 0.52 -5.62 5.07
C HIS A 336 -0.63 -5.43 6.07
N LEU A 337 -0.32 -5.46 7.36
CA LEU A 337 -1.26 -5.22 8.45
C LEU A 337 -1.21 -3.73 8.86
N ILE A 338 -2.33 -3.03 8.72
CA ILE A 338 -2.47 -1.62 9.07
C ILE A 338 -3.42 -1.52 10.25
N PRO A 339 -2.93 -1.21 11.46
CA PRO A 339 -3.77 -1.04 12.64
C PRO A 339 -4.37 0.37 12.67
N HIS A 340 -5.61 0.46 13.15
CA HIS A 340 -6.28 1.74 13.37
C HIS A 340 -6.98 1.75 14.72
N SER A 341 -6.72 2.78 15.53
CA SER A 341 -7.41 2.93 16.80
C SER A 341 -8.84 3.41 16.58
N LEU A 342 -9.81 2.73 17.17
CA LEU A 342 -11.16 3.27 17.29
C LEU A 342 -11.21 4.45 18.29
N ASP A 343 -12.15 5.37 18.09
CA ASP A 343 -12.46 6.41 19.09
C ASP A 343 -13.14 5.83 20.33
N ALA A 344 -12.98 6.47 21.50
CA ALA A 344 -13.45 5.93 22.78
C ALA A 344 -14.95 5.59 22.79
N PHE A 345 -15.79 6.38 22.10
CA PHE A 345 -17.22 6.12 21.98
C PHE A 345 -17.50 4.84 21.18
N SER A 346 -16.91 4.72 19.99
CA SER A 346 -17.05 3.54 19.12
C SER A 346 -16.47 2.29 19.77
N SER A 347 -15.29 2.39 20.40
CA SER A 347 -14.67 1.29 21.15
C SER A 347 -15.60 0.77 22.24
N ASN A 348 -16.12 1.66 23.08
CA ASN A 348 -16.97 1.24 24.19
C ASN A 348 -18.29 0.63 23.69
N LEU A 349 -18.97 1.25 22.72
CA LEU A 349 -20.20 0.69 22.15
C LEU A 349 -19.99 -0.69 21.52
N LEU A 350 -18.87 -0.90 20.84
CA LEU A 350 -18.54 -2.22 20.28
C LEU A 350 -18.41 -3.29 21.38
N ILE A 351 -17.73 -2.96 22.49
CA ILE A 351 -17.62 -3.89 23.62
C ILE A 351 -18.97 -4.13 24.30
N GLN A 352 -19.79 -3.07 24.49
CA GLN A 352 -21.15 -3.22 25.03
C GLN A 352 -22.03 -4.09 24.13
N ASP A 353 -21.96 -3.92 22.80
CA ASP A 353 -22.66 -4.78 21.84
C ASP A 353 -22.25 -6.25 21.97
N LEU A 354 -20.95 -6.52 21.89
CA LEU A 354 -20.40 -7.88 21.96
C LEU A 354 -20.74 -8.58 23.30
N ALA A 355 -20.80 -7.83 24.40
CA ALA A 355 -21.12 -8.37 25.72
C ALA A 355 -22.64 -8.52 25.97
N ILE A 356 -23.46 -7.55 25.56
CA ILE A 356 -24.88 -7.47 25.96
C ILE A 356 -25.81 -7.95 24.85
N ALA A 357 -25.69 -7.38 23.65
CA ALA A 357 -26.68 -7.55 22.59
C ALA A 357 -26.39 -8.77 21.69
N ARG A 358 -25.12 -9.14 21.54
CA ARG A 358 -24.68 -10.15 20.56
C ARG A 358 -25.31 -11.53 20.76
N LEU A 359 -25.42 -12.02 22.00
CA LEU A 359 -26.04 -13.33 22.24
C LEU A 359 -27.54 -13.30 21.91
N PHE A 360 -28.24 -12.23 22.29
CA PHE A 360 -29.65 -12.08 21.95
C PHE A 360 -29.85 -12.02 20.43
N ALA A 361 -28.95 -11.38 19.69
CA ALA A 361 -28.95 -11.39 18.23
C ALA A 361 -28.78 -12.80 17.64
N ARG A 362 -27.84 -13.61 18.17
CA ARG A 362 -27.66 -15.02 17.76
C ARG A 362 -28.93 -15.84 18.01
N LEU A 363 -29.56 -15.66 19.17
CA LEU A 363 -30.82 -16.32 19.51
C LEU A 363 -31.95 -15.91 18.54
N ALA A 364 -32.13 -14.61 18.33
CA ALA A 364 -33.13 -14.06 17.43
C ALA A 364 -32.94 -14.57 16.00
N ALA A 365 -31.70 -14.58 15.49
CA ALA A 365 -31.37 -15.10 14.16
C ALA A 365 -31.71 -16.59 14.03
N ARG A 366 -31.36 -17.42 15.03
CA ARG A 366 -31.69 -18.86 15.05
C ARG A 366 -33.19 -19.13 15.05
N ILE A 367 -33.97 -18.31 15.75
CA ILE A 367 -35.44 -18.43 15.78
C ILE A 367 -36.04 -17.98 14.45
N CYS A 368 -35.58 -16.86 13.88
CA CYS A 368 -36.12 -16.29 12.66
C CYS A 368 -35.70 -17.04 11.38
N HIS A 369 -34.55 -17.72 11.40
CA HIS A 369 -33.93 -18.37 10.24
C HIS A 369 -33.50 -19.83 10.50
N GLN A 370 -34.37 -20.62 11.13
CA GLN A 370 -34.08 -21.98 11.61
C GLN A 370 -33.34 -22.91 10.63
N THR A 371 -33.63 -22.83 9.33
CA THR A 371 -33.04 -23.72 8.31
C THR A 371 -31.82 -23.14 7.60
N ASN A 372 -31.45 -21.88 7.87
CA ASN A 372 -30.40 -21.20 7.13
C ASN A 372 -29.07 -21.17 7.91
N ALA A 373 -28.28 -22.23 7.75
CA ALA A 373 -26.97 -22.35 8.38
C ALA A 373 -26.00 -21.19 8.03
N SER A 374 -26.12 -20.59 6.85
CA SER A 374 -25.28 -19.46 6.45
C SER A 374 -25.53 -18.21 7.31
N VAL A 375 -26.80 -17.96 7.69
CA VAL A 375 -27.16 -16.86 8.59
C VAL A 375 -26.66 -17.14 10.00
N HIS A 376 -26.74 -18.39 10.49
CA HIS A 376 -26.18 -18.72 11.80
C HIS A 376 -24.66 -18.48 11.84
N CYS A 377 -23.94 -18.94 10.81
CA CYS A 377 -22.50 -18.71 10.66
C CYS A 377 -22.15 -17.21 10.63
N LEU A 378 -22.98 -16.37 9.99
CA LEU A 378 -22.82 -14.92 9.97
C LEU A 378 -22.83 -14.31 11.39
N TYR A 379 -23.83 -14.66 12.22
CA TYR A 379 -23.94 -14.16 13.60
C TYR A 379 -22.99 -14.85 14.58
N ASP A 380 -22.41 -15.98 14.21
CA ASP A 380 -21.39 -16.63 15.04
C ASP A 380 -20.01 -16.00 14.78
N ASN A 381 -19.66 -15.69 13.52
CA ASN A 381 -18.27 -15.36 13.13
C ASN A 381 -18.01 -13.90 12.71
N TYR A 382 -19.01 -13.10 12.33
CA TYR A 382 -18.80 -11.73 11.81
C TYR A 382 -19.14 -10.67 12.85
N ILE A 383 -18.26 -9.71 13.12
CA ILE A 383 -18.53 -8.63 14.09
C ILE A 383 -19.74 -7.80 13.65
N PHE A 384 -19.72 -7.25 12.43
CA PHE A 384 -20.86 -6.54 11.85
C PHE A 384 -21.72 -7.46 10.97
N VAL A 385 -23.03 -7.42 11.18
CA VAL A 385 -24.01 -8.26 10.47
C VAL A 385 -25.16 -7.45 9.89
N ASN A 386 -25.57 -7.76 8.65
CA ASN A 386 -26.67 -7.11 7.93
C ASN A 386 -27.83 -8.09 7.71
N HIS A 387 -28.63 -8.31 8.76
CA HIS A 387 -29.82 -9.18 8.81
C HIS A 387 -29.61 -10.63 8.32
N THR A 388 -29.40 -10.85 7.02
CA THR A 388 -29.11 -12.16 6.39
C THR A 388 -27.80 -12.22 5.60
N THR A 389 -27.12 -11.09 5.36
CA THR A 389 -25.85 -11.04 4.61
C THR A 389 -24.79 -10.22 5.36
N SER A 390 -23.54 -10.24 4.90
CA SER A 390 -22.52 -9.28 5.34
C SER A 390 -22.77 -7.91 4.71
N PHE A 391 -22.24 -6.85 5.33
CA PHE A 391 -22.22 -5.52 4.72
C PHE A 391 -21.32 -5.51 3.49
N LYS A 392 -21.81 -4.87 2.43
CA LYS A 392 -21.03 -4.53 1.25
C LYS A 392 -20.67 -3.06 1.28
N THR A 393 -19.71 -2.69 0.48
CA THR A 393 -19.25 -1.30 0.44
C THR A 393 -20.28 -0.34 -0.14
N ASP A 394 -21.17 -0.84 -0.99
CA ASP A 394 -22.32 -0.07 -1.45
C ASP A 394 -23.24 0.29 -0.28
N ASP A 395 -23.37 -0.56 0.74
CA ASP A 395 -24.18 -0.27 1.93
C ASP A 395 -23.59 0.91 2.71
N ILE A 396 -22.27 0.88 2.95
CA ILE A 396 -21.53 1.96 3.65
C ILE A 396 -21.55 3.24 2.81
N THR A 397 -21.32 3.13 1.49
CA THR A 397 -21.38 4.25 0.54
C THR A 397 -22.75 4.92 0.56
N ASN A 398 -23.83 4.14 0.58
CA ASN A 398 -25.18 4.66 0.64
C ASN A 398 -25.55 5.22 2.03
N ALA A 399 -24.96 4.70 3.11
CA ALA A 399 -25.09 5.26 4.44
C ALA A 399 -24.40 6.63 4.54
N LEU A 400 -23.15 6.72 4.06
CA LEU A 400 -22.39 7.98 3.99
C LEU A 400 -23.07 9.03 3.12
N ARG A 401 -23.62 8.65 1.96
CA ARG A 401 -24.40 9.58 1.12
C ARG A 401 -25.63 10.12 1.86
N ARG A 402 -26.34 9.27 2.58
CA ARG A 402 -27.50 9.70 3.38
C ARG A 402 -27.10 10.65 4.49
N MET A 403 -26.03 10.35 5.21
CA MET A 403 -25.51 11.20 6.28
C MET A 403 -25.00 12.55 5.74
N SER A 404 -24.13 12.53 4.73
CA SER A 404 -23.56 13.75 4.13
C SER A 404 -24.61 14.65 3.50
N ALA A 405 -25.71 14.11 2.95
CA ALA A 405 -26.79 14.91 2.39
C ALA A 405 -27.48 15.87 3.38
N HIS A 406 -27.34 15.63 4.69
CA HIS A 406 -27.88 16.53 5.72
C HIS A 406 -26.97 17.74 6.02
N HIS A 407 -25.69 17.67 5.65
CA HIS A 407 -24.69 18.68 6.01
C HIS A 407 -24.00 19.33 4.81
N PHE A 408 -24.08 18.71 3.63
CA PHE A 408 -23.40 19.14 2.42
C PHE A 408 -24.38 19.17 1.24
N ASP A 409 -24.25 20.20 0.40
CA ASP A 409 -25.05 20.33 -0.83
C ASP A 409 -24.77 19.19 -1.82
N HIS A 410 -23.56 18.65 -1.79
CA HIS A 410 -23.14 17.50 -2.59
C HIS A 410 -22.85 16.28 -1.72
N PRO A 411 -23.79 15.32 -1.62
CA PRO A 411 -23.59 14.10 -0.86
C PRO A 411 -22.44 13.27 -1.43
N PHE A 412 -21.61 12.72 -0.55
CA PHE A 412 -20.47 11.90 -0.95
C PHE A 412 -20.54 10.50 -0.33
N GLY A 413 -19.95 9.54 -1.05
CA GLY A 413 -19.77 8.16 -0.60
C GLY A 413 -18.38 7.93 -0.02
N VAL A 414 -18.01 6.66 0.22
CA VAL A 414 -16.69 6.26 0.75
C VAL A 414 -15.54 6.91 -0.02
N ASN A 415 -15.54 6.83 -1.35
CA ASN A 415 -14.47 7.41 -2.18
C ASN A 415 -14.41 8.95 -2.12
N GLY A 416 -15.54 9.61 -1.89
CA GLY A 416 -15.58 11.07 -1.78
C GLY A 416 -15.11 11.53 -0.40
N TRP A 417 -15.60 10.87 0.64
CA TRP A 417 -15.13 11.05 2.01
C TRP A 417 -13.62 10.89 2.09
N HIS A 418 -13.08 9.83 1.50
CA HIS A 418 -11.66 9.56 1.55
C HIS A 418 -10.79 10.69 0.96
N HIS A 419 -11.14 11.26 -0.21
CA HIS A 419 -10.41 12.43 -0.70
C HIS A 419 -10.54 13.64 0.24
N ILE A 420 -11.69 13.78 0.90
CA ILE A 420 -11.97 14.88 1.82
C ILE A 420 -11.15 14.73 3.11
N SER A 421 -11.19 13.56 3.75
CA SER A 421 -10.48 13.27 5.00
C SER A 421 -8.98 13.37 4.83
N THR A 422 -8.42 12.75 3.77
CA THR A 422 -6.98 12.84 3.46
C THR A 422 -6.54 14.28 3.32
N ALA A 423 -7.31 15.12 2.61
CA ALA A 423 -6.94 16.52 2.40
C ALA A 423 -6.85 17.30 3.73
N PHE A 424 -7.84 17.12 4.62
CA PHE A 424 -7.83 17.77 5.93
C PHE A 424 -6.72 17.23 6.83
N GLN A 425 -6.50 15.92 6.87
CA GLN A 425 -5.41 15.33 7.64
C GLN A 425 -4.05 15.88 7.22
N CYS A 426 -3.77 15.93 5.90
CA CYS A 426 -2.50 16.44 5.37
C CYS A 426 -2.18 17.88 5.80
N MET A 427 -3.20 18.70 6.04
CA MET A 427 -3.02 20.11 6.40
C MET A 427 -3.11 20.38 7.90
N ASN A 428 -3.89 19.59 8.65
CA ASN A 428 -4.20 19.86 10.05
C ASN A 428 -3.40 18.99 11.04
N CYS A 429 -2.96 17.80 10.64
CA CYS A 429 -2.19 16.92 11.53
C CYS A 429 -0.68 17.20 11.39
N SER A 430 -0.06 17.80 12.42
CA SER A 430 1.35 18.25 12.46
C SER A 430 2.39 17.16 12.18
N CYS A 431 2.06 15.90 12.46
CA CYS A 431 2.94 14.74 12.19
C CYS A 431 3.22 14.54 10.67
N ILE A 432 2.33 15.04 9.81
CA ILE A 432 2.54 15.00 8.35
C ILE A 432 3.55 16.05 7.88
N LEU A 433 3.65 17.23 8.51
CA LEU A 433 4.54 18.30 8.05
C LEU A 433 5.97 18.18 8.59
N GLU A 434 6.15 17.83 9.87
CA GLU A 434 7.49 17.76 10.50
C GLU A 434 8.29 16.50 10.09
N LEU A 435 7.63 15.42 9.63
CA LEU A 435 8.30 14.21 9.11
C LEU A 435 8.46 14.19 7.58
N VAL A 436 7.71 15.03 6.86
CA VAL A 436 7.90 15.28 5.42
C VAL A 436 9.19 16.04 5.15
N GLU A 437 9.68 16.82 6.12
CA GLU A 437 10.99 17.46 6.04
C GLU A 437 12.16 16.50 6.33
N ASP A 438 11.92 15.33 6.97
CA ASP A 438 13.01 14.48 7.47
C ASP A 438 13.01 12.99 7.08
N SER A 439 12.13 12.47 6.21
CA SER A 439 12.20 11.04 5.87
C SER A 439 11.72 10.62 4.48
N GLY A 440 12.55 9.84 3.79
CA GLY A 440 12.17 8.96 2.69
C GLY A 440 11.39 7.70 3.15
N ASN A 441 10.75 7.76 4.32
CA ASN A 441 9.83 6.74 4.80
C ASN A 441 8.39 7.23 4.56
N ASP A 442 7.52 6.33 4.12
CA ASP A 442 6.09 6.63 4.06
C ASP A 442 5.62 7.06 5.47
N THR A 443 4.96 8.22 5.59
CA THR A 443 4.42 8.64 6.88
C THR A 443 3.35 7.65 7.33
N ILE A 444 3.28 7.41 8.63
CA ILE A 444 2.40 6.38 9.20
C ILE A 444 0.93 6.76 9.01
N GLN A 445 0.60 8.06 9.09
CA GLN A 445 -0.70 8.59 8.68
C GLN A 445 -0.99 8.31 7.20
N ALA A 446 -0.03 8.52 6.28
CA ALA A 446 -0.27 8.26 4.87
C ALA A 446 -0.51 6.75 4.65
N LEU A 447 0.34 5.88 5.21
CA LEU A 447 0.15 4.43 5.17
C LEU A 447 -1.23 4.04 5.71
N GLN A 448 -1.65 4.66 6.81
CA GLN A 448 -2.95 4.43 7.45
C GLN A 448 -4.12 4.84 6.56
N SER A 449 -4.05 6.00 5.90
CA SER A 449 -5.04 6.45 4.90
C SER A 449 -4.99 5.63 3.59
N GLY A 450 -4.18 4.57 3.50
CA GLY A 450 -3.98 3.76 2.31
C GLY A 450 -3.12 4.43 1.23
N HIS A 451 -2.48 5.56 1.59
CA HIS A 451 -1.54 6.31 0.79
C HIS A 451 -0.12 5.96 1.21
N CYS A 452 0.49 5.06 0.48
CA CYS A 452 1.93 5.13 0.38
C CYS A 452 2.27 6.53 -0.20
N CYS A 453 3.19 7.31 0.40
CA CYS A 453 3.73 8.51 -0.27
C CYS A 453 4.24 8.13 -1.68
N LYS A 454 4.57 6.85 -1.89
CA LYS A 454 4.83 6.22 -3.21
C LYS A 454 3.68 6.27 -4.22
N THR A 455 2.42 6.57 -3.89
CA THR A 455 1.40 6.76 -4.96
C THR A 455 1.64 8.05 -5.74
N GLU A 456 2.33 9.02 -5.13
CA GLU A 456 2.93 10.16 -5.84
C GLU A 456 4.41 9.91 -6.21
N ASN A 457 5.16 9.10 -5.45
CA ASN A 457 6.60 8.87 -5.70
C ASN A 457 6.97 7.64 -6.55
N TRP A 458 6.04 6.84 -7.09
CA TRP A 458 6.37 5.68 -7.93
C TRP A 458 5.48 5.50 -9.17
N VAL A 459 5.89 5.61 -10.42
CA VAL A 459 7.14 6.07 -11.08
C VAL A 459 8.47 5.72 -10.38
N TYR A 460 8.61 4.53 -9.75
CA TYR A 460 9.87 3.88 -9.32
C TYR A 460 10.48 3.98 -7.91
N GLY A 461 11.02 2.81 -7.50
CA GLY A 461 12.10 2.49 -6.55
C GLY A 461 11.88 2.72 -5.03
N LEU A 462 11.71 1.65 -4.23
CA LEU A 462 11.84 1.48 -2.77
C LEU A 462 11.24 0.14 -2.30
N SER A 463 12.07 -0.65 -1.63
CA SER A 463 11.86 -2.06 -1.25
C SER A 463 10.61 -2.29 -0.37
N PRO A 464 9.86 -3.38 -0.61
CA PRO A 464 8.78 -3.88 0.25
C PRO A 464 9.19 -4.35 1.65
N ASP A 465 10.48 -4.57 1.90
CA ASP A 465 10.95 -5.38 3.03
C ASP A 465 10.81 -4.68 4.40
N VAL A 466 10.64 -3.35 4.44
CA VAL A 466 10.46 -2.59 5.69
C VAL A 466 9.07 -2.81 6.31
N LEU A 467 8.10 -3.31 5.54
CA LEU A 467 6.69 -3.45 5.93
C LEU A 467 6.25 -4.91 6.11
N ALA A 468 7.19 -5.86 6.08
CA ALA A 468 6.93 -7.26 6.40
C ALA A 468 6.86 -7.43 7.93
N GLY A 469 5.68 -7.14 8.48
CA GLY A 469 5.41 -7.10 9.91
C GLY A 469 5.68 -5.70 10.45
N ALA A 470 4.63 -4.99 10.89
CA ALA A 470 4.86 -3.84 11.75
C ALA A 470 5.68 -4.35 12.94
N SER A 471 6.93 -3.90 13.07
CA SER A 471 7.68 -4.17 14.30
C SER A 471 6.84 -3.63 15.46
N GLU A 472 6.92 -4.27 16.64
CA GLU A 472 6.18 -3.81 17.83
C GLU A 472 6.38 -2.32 18.10
N ASP A 473 7.55 -1.78 17.71
CA ASP A 473 7.95 -0.38 17.81
C ASP A 473 7.14 0.60 16.94
N VAL A 474 6.51 0.13 15.85
CA VAL A 474 5.77 0.99 14.89
C VAL A 474 4.26 1.01 15.17
N LEU A 475 3.74 0.02 15.91
CA LEU A 475 2.31 -0.03 16.27
C LEU A 475 1.82 1.22 17.02
N PRO A 476 2.54 1.76 18.04
CA PRO A 476 2.09 2.96 18.75
C PRO A 476 1.90 4.15 17.82
N LEU A 477 2.78 4.32 16.83
CA LEU A 477 2.72 5.44 15.90
C LEU A 477 1.46 5.40 15.00
N PHE A 478 0.96 4.21 14.66
CA PHE A 478 -0.32 4.07 13.96
C PHE A 478 -1.52 4.42 14.85
N LEU A 479 -1.42 4.13 16.15
CA LEU A 479 -2.46 4.50 17.11
C LEU A 479 -2.45 6.01 17.32
N ASP A 480 -1.28 6.63 17.45
CA ASP A 480 -1.07 8.07 17.56
C ASP A 480 -1.67 8.81 16.36
N ALA A 481 -1.41 8.31 15.14
CA ALA A 481 -1.99 8.80 13.90
C ALA A 481 -3.53 8.80 13.89
N SER A 482 -4.15 7.71 14.37
CA SER A 482 -5.61 7.63 14.52
C SER A 482 -6.12 8.62 15.57
N THR A 483 -5.42 8.76 16.70
CA THR A 483 -5.85 9.65 17.78
C THR A 483 -5.69 11.13 17.41
N ASP A 484 -4.66 11.50 16.64
CA ASP A 484 -4.48 12.86 16.12
C ASP A 484 -5.68 13.28 15.26
N TRP A 485 -6.11 12.41 14.35
CA TRP A 485 -7.29 12.66 13.53
C TRP A 485 -8.58 12.78 14.36
N GLN A 486 -8.72 11.95 15.39
CA GLN A 486 -9.87 12.00 16.31
C GLN A 486 -9.90 13.31 17.09
N MET A 487 -8.74 13.78 17.55
CA MET A 487 -8.57 15.06 18.24
C MET A 487 -8.95 16.24 17.36
N GLU A 488 -8.49 16.26 16.10
CA GLU A 488 -8.89 17.28 15.11
C GLU A 488 -10.41 17.27 14.89
N CYS A 489 -11.01 16.08 14.78
CA CYS A 489 -12.46 15.93 14.65
C CYS A 489 -13.24 16.30 15.93
N LYS A 490 -12.59 16.64 17.04
CA LYS A 490 -13.18 16.83 18.38
C LYS A 490 -13.96 15.61 18.88
N VAL A 491 -13.53 14.43 18.44
CA VAL A 491 -14.00 13.15 18.97
C VAL A 491 -13.03 12.72 20.08
N ILE A 492 -13.56 12.10 21.14
CA ILE A 492 -12.70 11.65 22.24
C ILE A 492 -11.80 10.51 21.74
N PRO A 493 -10.47 10.66 21.82
CA PRO A 493 -9.55 9.72 21.20
C PRO A 493 -9.61 8.34 21.84
N GLY A 494 -9.22 7.33 21.07
CA GLY A 494 -9.01 5.96 21.55
C GLY A 494 -7.96 5.88 22.66
N GLY A 495 -7.94 4.78 23.40
CA GLY A 495 -7.04 4.59 24.55
C GLY A 495 -7.60 5.11 25.87
N LEU A 496 -8.63 5.96 25.83
CA LEU A 496 -9.36 6.40 27.02
C LEU A 496 -10.52 5.44 27.33
N VAL A 497 -10.39 4.70 28.42
CA VAL A 497 -11.44 3.76 28.86
C VAL A 497 -12.55 4.51 29.58
N LEU A 498 -13.51 4.98 28.78
CA LEU A 498 -14.68 5.73 29.20
C LEU A 498 -15.95 5.00 28.77
N SER A 499 -17.04 5.18 29.54
CA SER A 499 -18.35 4.75 29.08
C SER A 499 -18.78 5.57 27.86
N TYR A 500 -19.53 4.97 26.93
CA TYR A 500 -20.03 5.69 25.74
C TYR A 500 -20.82 6.97 26.10
N ARG A 501 -21.48 7.02 27.26
CA ARG A 501 -22.18 8.22 27.76
C ARG A 501 -21.24 9.34 28.19
N SER A 502 -20.03 9.00 28.61
CA SER A 502 -18.97 9.95 28.99
C SER A 502 -18.03 10.28 27.83
N ALA A 503 -18.01 9.44 26.80
CA ALA A 503 -17.20 9.56 25.59
C ALA A 503 -17.90 10.34 24.46
N LEU A 504 -18.91 11.16 24.76
CA LEU A 504 -19.60 11.98 23.77
C LEU A 504 -18.75 13.19 23.33
N MET A 505 -18.86 13.60 22.06
CA MET A 505 -18.21 14.79 21.51
C MET A 505 -18.50 16.06 22.33
N SER A 506 -19.72 16.18 22.87
CA SER A 506 -20.12 17.29 23.76
C SER A 506 -19.30 17.38 25.07
N SER A 507 -18.59 16.32 25.43
CA SER A 507 -17.71 16.26 26.60
C SER A 507 -16.24 16.52 26.26
N PHE A 508 -15.89 16.65 24.98
CA PHE A 508 -14.51 16.84 24.52
C PHE A 508 -13.83 18.02 25.21
N ASP A 509 -14.38 19.24 25.09
CA ASP A 509 -13.80 20.44 25.70
C ASP A 509 -13.65 20.32 27.23
N LYS A 510 -14.59 19.64 27.89
CA LYS A 510 -14.55 19.41 29.35
C LYS A 510 -13.44 18.44 29.76
N LEU A 511 -13.12 17.47 28.92
CA LEU A 511 -12.08 16.47 29.18
C LEU A 511 -10.69 17.02 28.83
N VAL A 512 -10.59 17.81 27.76
CA VAL A 512 -9.38 18.57 27.42
C VAL A 512 -9.03 19.54 28.55
N ALA A 513 -10.01 20.30 29.06
CA ALA A 513 -9.80 21.22 30.19
C ALA A 513 -9.44 20.53 31.52
N LYS A 514 -9.67 19.22 31.65
CA LYS A 514 -9.30 18.40 32.82
C LYS A 514 -7.96 17.68 32.65
N GLU A 515 -7.21 17.97 31.58
CA GLU A 515 -5.96 17.31 31.18
C GLU A 515 -6.05 15.79 30.96
N LYS A 516 -7.25 15.18 31.09
CA LYS A 516 -7.46 13.74 30.85
C LYS A 516 -7.27 13.31 29.40
N VAL A 517 -7.29 14.26 28.47
CA VAL A 517 -7.01 14.06 27.05
C VAL A 517 -5.56 14.47 26.72
N ALA A 518 -4.93 15.29 27.58
CA ALA A 518 -3.55 15.73 27.41
C ALA A 518 -2.53 14.68 27.85
N ASP A 519 -2.89 13.71 28.71
CA ASP A 519 -2.03 12.58 29.11
C ASP A 519 -1.73 11.57 27.98
N VAL A 520 -2.30 11.76 26.77
CA VAL A 520 -1.87 11.03 25.56
C VAL A 520 -0.68 11.74 24.88
N GLU A 521 -0.33 12.97 25.29
CA GLU A 521 0.91 13.64 24.87
C GLU A 521 2.09 13.31 25.81
N ALA A 522 3.02 12.50 25.29
CA ALA A 522 4.49 12.66 25.37
C ALA A 522 5.24 11.36 25.71
N PRO A 523 6.02 10.87 24.73
CA PRO A 523 7.46 11.01 24.89
C PRO A 523 8.08 11.58 23.62
N LEU A 524 8.21 12.92 23.51
CA LEU A 524 9.23 13.58 22.65
C LEU A 524 9.31 15.13 22.76
N LYS A 525 8.42 15.82 23.50
CA LYS A 525 8.49 17.29 23.64
C LYS A 525 9.65 17.86 24.48
N HIS A 526 10.58 17.05 24.98
CA HIS A 526 11.62 17.51 25.92
C HIS A 526 13.00 17.85 25.32
N VAL A 527 13.24 17.68 24.01
CA VAL A 527 14.58 17.92 23.43
C VAL A 527 14.73 19.30 22.75
N THR A 528 13.64 20.01 22.44
CA THR A 528 13.68 21.19 21.56
C THR A 528 13.65 22.57 22.24
N LYS A 529 13.55 22.67 23.57
CA LYS A 529 13.53 23.99 24.24
C LYS A 529 14.90 24.65 24.45
N ASP A 530 16.00 23.90 24.36
CA ASP A 530 17.33 24.45 24.62
C ASP A 530 18.00 25.12 23.41
N TYR A 531 17.45 24.95 22.19
CA TYR A 531 18.06 25.49 20.97
C TYR A 531 17.56 26.87 20.52
N LEU A 532 16.43 27.35 21.03
CA LEU A 532 15.81 28.61 20.56
C LEU A 532 16.31 29.89 21.26
N ASN A 533 17.22 29.79 22.23
CA ASN A 533 17.69 30.95 23.00
C ASN A 533 19.08 31.50 22.61
N SER A 534 19.65 31.11 21.46
CA SER A 534 20.95 31.63 21.02
C SER A 534 20.89 32.32 19.65
N GLN A 535 20.28 33.51 19.60
CA GLN A 535 20.59 34.48 18.53
C GLN A 535 21.75 35.39 18.96
N PRO A 536 22.71 35.65 18.05
CA PRO A 536 23.32 36.97 17.93
C PRO A 536 22.89 37.64 16.62
N LYS A 537 22.08 38.69 16.81
CA LYS A 537 21.98 39.97 16.11
C LYS A 537 22.87 40.19 14.86
N GLY A 538 22.20 40.42 13.72
CA GLY A 538 22.22 41.69 12.99
C GLY A 538 23.39 42.00 12.04
N GLN A 539 23.07 42.16 10.74
CA GLN A 539 23.43 43.27 9.82
C GLN A 539 23.22 42.77 8.36
N SER A 540 22.11 43.16 7.72
CA SER A 540 22.01 44.26 6.74
C SER A 540 22.35 43.85 5.31
N GLN A 541 21.29 43.77 4.49
CA GLN A 541 21.33 43.79 3.02
C GLN A 541 21.95 45.10 2.51
N SER A 542 22.94 45.02 1.63
CA SER A 542 23.16 46.03 0.57
C SER A 542 24.18 45.55 -0.47
N ALA A 543 23.93 45.92 -1.73
CA ALA A 543 24.83 45.94 -2.89
C ALA A 543 24.73 44.75 -3.88
N LEU A 544 23.64 44.78 -4.64
CA LEU A 544 23.64 44.46 -6.07
C LEU A 544 24.49 45.50 -6.86
N LEU A 545 25.11 45.04 -7.95
CA LEU A 545 25.64 45.76 -9.14
C LEU A 545 27.12 46.22 -9.15
N ALA A 546 27.93 45.48 -9.92
CA ALA A 546 29.10 45.85 -10.74
C ALA A 546 29.98 44.58 -10.83
N GLU A 547 30.61 44.13 -11.90
CA GLU A 547 30.89 44.64 -13.24
C GLU A 547 31.36 43.42 -14.06
N SER A 548 31.04 43.41 -15.35
CA SER A 548 31.53 42.45 -16.33
C SER A 548 32.99 42.75 -16.70
N ALA A 549 33.92 41.80 -16.51
CA ALA A 549 35.22 41.81 -17.18
C ALA A 549 35.94 40.44 -17.19
N SER A 550 36.27 40.00 -18.41
CA SER A 550 37.45 39.22 -18.84
C SER A 550 37.81 37.88 -18.18
N LEU A 551 37.79 36.85 -19.04
CA LEU A 551 38.51 35.59 -18.95
C LEU A 551 40.02 35.81 -18.71
N GLU A 552 40.50 35.41 -17.53
CA GLU A 552 41.90 35.01 -17.30
C GLU A 552 41.87 33.75 -16.42
N GLU A 553 42.53 32.70 -16.89
CA GLU A 553 42.79 31.47 -16.14
C GLU A 553 43.68 31.79 -14.92
N PRO A 554 43.32 31.41 -13.67
CA PRO A 554 44.27 31.49 -12.59
C PRO A 554 45.13 30.22 -12.52
N GLU A 555 46.42 30.50 -12.54
CA GLU A 555 47.54 29.60 -12.34
C GLU A 555 47.42 28.70 -11.11
N SER A 556 48.06 27.55 -11.25
CA SER A 556 48.28 26.49 -10.25
C SER A 556 48.60 27.01 -8.85
N SER A 557 47.66 26.86 -7.91
CA SER A 557 47.98 26.71 -6.49
C SER A 557 48.25 25.24 -6.20
N GLN A 558 49.50 24.94 -5.84
CA GLN A 558 49.97 23.61 -5.44
C GLN A 558 49.09 22.98 -4.36
N PRO A 559 48.83 21.66 -4.40
CA PRO A 559 48.11 20.97 -3.34
C PRO A 559 48.97 20.95 -2.08
N SER A 560 48.43 21.53 -1.01
CA SER A 560 48.94 21.36 0.35
C SER A 560 49.01 19.87 0.69
N THR A 561 50.23 19.37 0.89
CA THR A 561 50.61 18.17 1.66
C THR A 561 49.69 16.94 1.50
N LEU A 562 50.04 16.10 0.52
CA LEU A 562 49.62 14.70 0.43
C LEU A 562 50.11 13.94 1.66
N VAL A 563 49.26 13.75 2.66
CA VAL A 563 49.43 12.71 3.68
C VAL A 563 49.02 11.38 3.02
N GLU A 564 49.94 10.46 2.83
CA GLU A 564 49.59 9.05 2.61
C GLU A 564 48.79 8.60 3.84
N ARG A 565 47.45 8.49 3.70
CA ARG A 565 46.59 7.99 4.78
C ARG A 565 46.88 6.50 4.96
N ASP A 566 47.76 6.19 5.92
CA ASP A 566 48.19 4.85 6.28
C ASP A 566 47.03 3.96 6.77
N SER A 567 47.22 2.64 6.63
CA SER A 567 46.30 1.57 7.07
C SER A 567 45.71 1.65 8.49
N PRO A 568 46.36 2.26 9.52
CA PRO A 568 45.80 2.33 10.88
C PRO A 568 44.53 3.17 10.98
N LEU A 569 44.44 4.29 10.26
CA LEU A 569 43.27 5.18 10.29
C LEU A 569 42.01 4.50 9.72
N VAL A 570 42.19 3.61 8.74
CA VAL A 570 41.09 2.88 8.11
C VAL A 570 40.58 1.77 9.03
N GLN A 571 41.50 1.15 9.79
CA GLN A 571 41.18 0.15 10.82
C GLN A 571 40.41 0.79 11.99
N ASP A 572 40.85 1.96 12.47
CA ASP A 572 40.14 2.73 13.51
C ASP A 572 38.71 3.09 13.08
N GLY A 573 38.50 3.38 11.78
CA GLY A 573 37.18 3.62 11.20
C GLY A 573 36.27 2.40 11.24
N LEU A 574 36.80 1.21 10.92
CA LEU A 574 36.04 -0.05 10.97
C LEU A 574 35.64 -0.41 12.42
N GLU A 575 36.58 -0.29 13.36
CA GLU A 575 36.35 -0.58 14.77
C GLU A 575 35.32 0.38 15.40
N CYS A 576 35.36 1.66 14.98
CA CYS A 576 34.38 2.67 15.38
C CYS A 576 32.98 2.35 14.86
N VAL A 577 32.83 1.94 13.59
CA VAL A 577 31.51 1.63 12.98
C VAL A 577 30.91 0.35 13.55
N LEU A 578 31.73 -0.67 13.81
CA LEU A 578 31.26 -1.96 14.32
C LEU A 578 31.21 -2.04 15.85
N HIS A 579 31.64 -0.99 16.56
CA HIS A 579 31.81 -0.96 18.01
C HIS A 579 32.58 -2.18 18.56
N LYS A 580 33.64 -2.61 17.83
CA LYS A 580 34.45 -3.78 18.16
C LYS A 580 35.94 -3.47 18.00
N PRO A 581 36.74 -3.51 19.08
CA PRO A 581 38.17 -3.13 19.06
C PRO A 581 39.10 -4.14 18.37
N ASP A 582 38.58 -5.26 17.86
CA ASP A 582 39.33 -6.28 17.12
C ASP A 582 38.60 -6.66 15.81
N ALA A 583 37.94 -5.69 15.18
CA ALA A 583 37.15 -5.94 13.97
C ALA A 583 38.07 -6.31 12.79
N ASN A 584 37.80 -7.44 12.15
CA ASN A 584 38.50 -7.86 10.94
C ASN A 584 37.69 -7.50 9.69
N TRP A 585 38.39 -7.11 8.62
CA TRP A 585 37.81 -6.93 7.29
C TRP A 585 37.21 -8.23 6.78
N THR A 586 36.03 -8.15 6.15
CA THR A 586 35.36 -9.32 5.55
C THR A 586 36.18 -9.90 4.40
N CYS A 587 36.87 -9.04 3.64
CA CYS A 587 37.82 -9.42 2.61
C CYS A 587 38.91 -8.36 2.44
N SER A 588 40.09 -8.75 1.93
CA SER A 588 41.21 -7.84 1.64
C SER A 588 40.87 -6.77 0.60
N GLU A 589 39.98 -7.12 -0.31
CA GLU A 589 39.48 -6.32 -1.41
C GLU A 589 38.69 -5.11 -0.92
N GLN A 590 37.87 -5.27 0.13
CA GLN A 590 37.12 -4.18 0.77
C GLN A 590 38.06 -3.09 1.32
N LEU A 591 39.18 -3.50 1.92
CA LEU A 591 40.20 -2.59 2.44
C LEU A 591 40.91 -1.83 1.30
N GLU A 592 41.23 -2.51 0.19
CA GLU A 592 41.87 -1.89 -0.96
C GLU A 592 40.94 -0.89 -1.69
N GLU A 593 39.63 -1.16 -1.72
CA GLU A 593 38.62 -0.23 -2.25
C GLU A 593 38.53 1.05 -1.42
N ILE A 594 38.48 0.93 -0.09
CA ILE A 594 38.44 2.11 0.80
C ILE A 594 39.72 2.94 0.65
N LYS A 595 40.89 2.29 0.55
CA LYS A 595 42.15 3.00 0.26
C LYS A 595 42.11 3.70 -1.09
N ALA A 596 41.52 3.10 -2.11
CA ALA A 596 41.38 3.71 -3.44
C ALA A 596 40.45 4.93 -3.41
N MET A 597 39.37 4.88 -2.65
CA MET A 597 38.47 6.02 -2.41
C MET A 597 39.18 7.15 -1.67
N LEU A 598 39.80 6.88 -0.53
CA LEU A 598 40.50 7.87 0.29
C LEU A 598 41.70 8.53 -0.40
N ARG A 599 42.22 7.95 -1.48
CA ARG A 599 43.29 8.54 -2.30
C ARG A 599 42.79 9.64 -3.23
N LEU A 600 41.49 9.68 -3.57
CA LEU A 600 40.85 10.68 -4.45
C LEU A 600 41.54 10.89 -5.82
N LYS A 601 42.22 9.85 -6.35
CA LYS A 601 43.01 9.95 -7.61
C LYS A 601 42.32 9.39 -8.84
N LYS A 602 41.37 8.46 -8.67
CA LYS A 602 40.77 7.67 -9.76
C LYS A 602 39.31 7.41 -9.48
N ASP A 603 38.45 7.41 -10.50
CA ASP A 603 37.09 6.87 -10.34
C ASP A 603 37.15 5.37 -10.01
N VAL A 604 36.22 4.87 -9.20
CA VAL A 604 36.24 3.50 -8.65
C VAL A 604 34.99 2.74 -9.09
N LEU A 605 35.16 1.53 -9.63
CA LEU A 605 34.09 0.56 -9.85
C LEU A 605 34.32 -0.65 -8.92
N ALA A 606 33.46 -0.78 -7.92
CA ALA A 606 33.53 -1.81 -6.88
C ALA A 606 32.43 -2.86 -7.10
N ILE A 607 32.84 -4.10 -7.40
CA ILE A 607 31.94 -5.21 -7.71
C ILE A 607 32.02 -6.25 -6.59
N LEU A 608 31.03 -6.23 -5.69
CA LEU A 608 30.98 -7.13 -4.52
C LEU A 608 29.62 -7.81 -4.34
N PRO A 609 29.60 -9.11 -3.97
CA PRO A 609 28.35 -9.82 -3.74
C PRO A 609 27.53 -9.17 -2.62
N THR A 610 26.22 -9.40 -2.64
CA THR A 610 25.31 -8.90 -1.61
C THR A 610 25.68 -9.50 -0.25
N GLY A 611 25.71 -8.67 0.79
CA GLY A 611 26.17 -9.06 2.12
C GLY A 611 27.69 -8.99 2.36
N ALA A 612 28.51 -8.67 1.35
CA ALA A 612 29.97 -8.52 1.52
C ALA A 612 30.40 -7.19 2.17
N GLY A 613 29.43 -6.31 2.51
CA GLY A 613 29.71 -5.05 3.19
C GLY A 613 29.96 -3.84 2.28
N LYS A 614 29.29 -3.76 1.11
CA LYS A 614 29.33 -2.58 0.21
C LYS A 614 29.02 -1.26 0.92
N THR A 615 28.09 -1.28 1.88
CA THR A 615 27.71 -0.12 2.68
C THR A 615 28.89 0.47 3.46
N MET A 616 29.88 -0.34 3.86
CA MET A 616 31.07 0.14 4.56
C MET A 616 31.96 1.03 3.67
N LEU A 617 31.92 0.83 2.35
CA LEU A 617 32.63 1.67 1.38
C LEU A 617 32.07 3.10 1.35
N VAL A 618 30.83 3.31 1.80
CA VAL A 618 30.20 4.63 1.89
C VAL A 618 30.46 5.25 3.27
N ILE A 619 30.24 4.48 4.33
CA ILE A 619 30.26 4.97 5.71
C ILE A 619 31.67 5.34 6.16
N ILE A 620 32.67 4.48 5.89
CA ILE A 620 34.02 4.66 6.44
C ILE A 620 34.71 5.91 5.85
N PRO A 621 34.71 6.16 4.53
CA PRO A 621 35.27 7.40 3.99
C PRO A 621 34.58 8.65 4.54
N SER A 622 33.24 8.64 4.65
CA SER A 622 32.44 9.77 5.17
C SER A 622 32.73 10.11 6.64
N LEU A 623 33.14 9.12 7.44
CA LEU A 623 33.54 9.32 8.84
C LEU A 623 34.98 9.81 8.98
N LEU A 624 35.88 9.37 8.10
CA LEU A 624 37.30 9.72 8.13
C LEU A 624 37.59 11.09 7.49
N GLU A 625 36.79 11.49 6.50
CA GLU A 625 36.90 12.78 5.80
C GLU A 625 36.05 13.85 6.48
N LYS A 626 36.42 14.18 7.73
CA LYS A 626 35.82 15.28 8.48
C LYS A 626 35.98 16.57 7.68
N ASP A 627 34.91 17.35 7.58
CA ASP A 627 34.81 18.60 6.79
C ASP A 627 34.79 18.40 5.26
N GLN A 628 34.45 17.21 4.78
CA GLN A 628 34.16 16.93 3.37
C GLN A 628 32.82 16.21 3.25
N ILE A 629 32.21 16.29 2.06
CA ILE A 629 30.88 15.70 1.82
C ILE A 629 30.99 14.57 0.79
N THR A 630 30.45 13.42 1.19
CA THR A 630 30.13 12.28 0.33
C THR A 630 28.68 12.36 -0.08
N VAL A 631 28.41 12.36 -1.38
CA VAL A 631 27.06 12.24 -1.93
C VAL A 631 26.86 10.79 -2.36
N LEU A 632 25.94 10.08 -1.70
CA LEU A 632 25.48 8.76 -2.11
C LEU A 632 24.12 8.92 -2.80
N PHE A 633 24.02 8.43 -4.03
CA PHE A 633 22.77 8.48 -4.77
C PHE A 633 21.86 7.33 -4.33
N ASP A 634 20.97 7.63 -3.39
CA ASP A 634 19.87 6.79 -2.92
C ASP A 634 18.69 7.68 -2.47
N SER A 635 17.45 7.18 -2.50
CA SER A 635 16.24 8.00 -2.41
C SER A 635 16.16 8.95 -1.18
N SER A 636 16.33 10.25 -1.47
CA SER A 636 15.87 11.49 -0.80
C SER A 636 16.64 12.10 0.39
N LYS A 637 17.08 13.37 0.22
CA LYS A 637 16.99 14.54 1.15
C LYS A 637 17.54 15.83 0.48
N HIS A 638 17.28 16.99 1.10
CA HIS A 638 17.83 18.31 0.75
C HIS A 638 19.11 18.63 1.55
N LEU A 639 20.02 19.41 0.97
CA LEU A 639 21.37 19.70 1.47
C LEU A 639 21.39 20.79 2.56
N SER A 640 21.64 20.44 3.83
CA SER A 640 21.84 21.41 4.92
C SER A 640 23.31 21.72 5.24
N GLY A 641 24.26 20.96 4.69
CA GLY A 641 25.70 21.13 4.93
C GLY A 641 26.16 20.79 6.36
N SER A 642 25.28 20.25 7.21
CA SER A 642 25.60 19.83 8.59
C SER A 642 26.01 18.35 8.72
N THR A 643 26.06 17.62 7.60
CA THR A 643 26.34 16.17 7.54
C THR A 643 27.40 15.86 6.50
N ASN A 644 28.29 14.89 6.79
CA ASN A 644 29.34 14.45 5.86
C ASN A 644 28.85 13.45 4.80
N LEU A 645 27.62 12.95 4.94
CA LEU A 645 26.98 12.04 4.00
C LEU A 645 25.61 12.62 3.59
N VAL A 646 25.36 12.65 2.30
CA VAL A 646 24.10 13.10 1.71
C VAL A 646 23.52 12.00 0.84
N LEU A 647 22.25 11.64 1.07
CA LEU A 647 21.50 10.67 0.27
C LEU A 647 20.62 11.40 -0.76
N VAL A 648 20.75 11.06 -2.05
CA VAL A 648 20.06 11.75 -3.15
C VAL A 648 19.45 10.80 -4.16
N SER A 649 18.17 10.95 -4.49
CA SER A 649 17.55 10.11 -5.53
C SER A 649 18.23 10.35 -6.89
N ALA A 650 18.51 9.26 -7.62
CA ALA A 650 19.13 9.31 -8.96
C ALA A 650 18.36 10.22 -9.96
N ASN A 651 17.04 10.39 -9.78
CA ASN A 651 16.22 11.26 -10.63
C ASN A 651 16.44 12.76 -10.36
N ILE A 652 16.81 13.13 -9.14
CA ILE A 652 17.01 14.53 -8.72
C ILE A 652 18.31 15.09 -9.30
N VAL A 653 19.30 14.23 -9.49
CA VAL A 653 20.65 14.56 -10.00
C VAL A 653 20.64 15.37 -11.29
N LYS A 654 19.67 15.09 -12.17
CA LYS A 654 19.57 15.73 -13.50
C LYS A 654 18.86 17.08 -13.47
N THR A 655 18.23 17.44 -12.35
CA THR A 655 17.54 18.72 -12.23
C THR A 655 18.55 19.87 -12.16
N THR A 656 18.20 20.98 -12.81
CA THR A 656 19.03 22.19 -12.77
C THR A 656 19.17 22.75 -11.36
N GLY A 657 18.12 22.64 -10.54
CA GLY A 657 18.13 23.03 -9.13
C GLY A 657 19.13 22.23 -8.30
N TRP A 658 19.24 20.91 -8.51
CA TRP A 658 20.24 20.09 -7.83
C TRP A 658 21.67 20.46 -8.22
N LYS A 659 21.93 20.62 -9.53
CA LYS A 659 23.26 21.00 -10.03
C LYS A 659 23.71 22.35 -9.47
N GLN A 660 22.79 23.28 -9.27
CA GLN A 660 23.06 24.55 -8.63
C GLN A 660 23.33 24.38 -7.13
N ALA A 661 22.46 23.66 -6.40
CA ALA A 661 22.59 23.46 -4.96
C ALA A 661 23.89 22.73 -4.56
N ILE A 662 24.28 21.69 -5.31
CA ILE A 662 25.52 20.96 -5.04
C ILE A 662 26.77 21.81 -5.36
N ALA A 663 26.69 22.69 -6.36
CA ALA A 663 27.76 23.63 -6.68
C ALA A 663 27.91 24.72 -5.61
N GLU A 664 26.80 25.26 -5.11
CA GLU A 664 26.78 26.21 -3.99
C GLU A 664 27.31 25.56 -2.71
N LEU A 665 26.92 24.30 -2.43
CA LEU A 665 27.45 23.55 -1.29
C LEU A 665 28.96 23.32 -1.41
N SER A 666 29.45 22.93 -2.59
CA SER A 666 30.87 22.70 -2.83
C SER A 666 31.74 23.96 -2.65
N GLN A 667 31.15 25.16 -2.71
CA GLN A 667 31.86 26.41 -2.41
C GLN A 667 32.07 26.60 -0.89
N CYS A 668 31.18 26.05 -0.07
CA CYS A 668 31.25 26.12 1.38
C CYS A 668 32.04 24.95 1.99
N ILE A 669 31.74 23.74 1.54
CA ILE A 669 32.33 22.48 2.03
C ILE A 669 32.63 21.60 0.80
N PRO A 670 33.87 21.13 0.59
CA PRO A 670 34.22 20.37 -0.59
C PRO A 670 33.44 19.05 -0.66
N VAL A 671 32.74 18.83 -1.77
CA VAL A 671 32.14 17.54 -2.11
C VAL A 671 33.22 16.71 -2.80
N VAL A 672 33.57 15.55 -2.23
CA VAL A 672 34.73 14.75 -2.69
C VAL A 672 34.32 13.45 -3.37
N HIS A 673 33.22 12.84 -2.93
CA HIS A 673 32.71 11.57 -3.45
C HIS A 673 31.31 11.71 -4.03
N GLN A 674 31.10 11.09 -5.18
CA GLN A 674 29.80 10.87 -5.80
C GLN A 674 29.62 9.37 -6.00
N ILE A 675 28.87 8.74 -5.10
CA ILE A 675 28.72 7.28 -5.03
C ILE A 675 27.36 6.88 -5.59
N PHE A 676 27.32 5.95 -6.54
CA PHE A 676 26.09 5.41 -7.11
C PHE A 676 25.95 3.94 -6.74
N ASP A 677 24.91 3.59 -5.99
CA ASP A 677 24.60 2.20 -5.64
C ASP A 677 23.77 1.52 -6.73
N GLU A 678 23.92 0.21 -6.83
CA GLU A 678 23.36 -0.62 -7.89
C GLU A 678 23.59 -0.09 -9.32
N SER A 679 24.84 0.25 -9.61
CA SER A 679 25.26 0.88 -10.88
C SER A 679 24.91 0.10 -12.15
N HIS A 680 24.58 -1.19 -12.04
CA HIS A 680 24.10 -2.02 -13.15
C HIS A 680 22.69 -1.65 -13.63
N ILE A 681 21.87 -1.01 -12.79
CA ILE A 681 20.45 -0.70 -13.07
C ILE A 681 20.29 0.21 -14.30
N PRO A 682 20.98 1.35 -14.47
CA PRO A 682 20.86 2.18 -15.67
C PRO A 682 21.00 1.41 -16.99
N VAL A 683 21.92 0.45 -17.03
CA VAL A 683 22.16 -0.39 -18.23
C VAL A 683 21.03 -1.41 -18.44
N THR A 684 20.61 -2.11 -17.37
CA THR A 684 19.56 -3.14 -17.46
C THR A 684 18.14 -2.57 -17.57
N SER A 685 17.95 -1.30 -17.17
CA SER A 685 16.66 -0.62 -17.12
C SER A 685 16.41 0.46 -18.15
N SER A 686 17.32 0.61 -19.12
CA SER A 686 17.28 1.64 -20.16
C SER A 686 15.94 1.74 -20.91
N SER A 687 15.19 0.65 -21.05
CA SER A 687 13.88 0.65 -21.72
C SER A 687 12.69 1.07 -20.84
N PHE A 688 12.84 1.09 -19.50
CA PHE A 688 11.75 1.35 -18.58
C PHE A 688 11.98 2.59 -17.69
N ARG A 689 13.21 2.98 -17.39
CA ARG A 689 13.54 4.19 -16.60
C ARG A 689 14.26 5.26 -17.44
N PRO A 690 13.53 6.12 -18.18
CA PRO A 690 14.14 7.22 -18.94
C PRO A 690 15.01 8.15 -18.09
N ALA A 691 14.67 8.31 -16.81
CA ALA A 691 15.41 9.13 -15.87
C ALA A 691 16.84 8.62 -15.57
N LEU A 692 17.17 7.36 -15.90
CA LEU A 692 18.49 6.77 -15.73
C LEU A 692 19.33 6.74 -17.02
N LEU A 693 18.86 7.34 -18.13
CA LEU A 693 19.63 7.43 -19.38
C LEU A 693 20.65 8.56 -19.34
N ASN A 694 21.85 8.39 -19.92
CA ASN A 694 22.94 9.39 -19.92
C ASN A 694 23.42 9.71 -18.50
N MET A 695 23.92 8.70 -17.78
CA MET A 695 24.38 8.89 -16.40
C MET A 695 25.64 9.74 -16.27
N SER A 696 26.35 10.01 -17.36
CA SER A 696 27.48 10.93 -17.43
C SER A 696 27.13 12.35 -16.97
N ASP A 697 25.84 12.73 -17.03
CA ASP A 697 25.32 14.00 -16.53
C ASP A 697 25.42 14.17 -15.00
N ILE A 698 25.71 13.08 -14.26
CA ILE A 698 26.00 13.11 -12.81
C ILE A 698 27.31 13.81 -12.51
N ARG A 699 28.25 13.81 -13.47
CA ARG A 699 29.54 14.45 -13.30
C ARG A 699 29.33 15.96 -13.23
N VAL A 700 29.58 16.52 -12.05
CA VAL A 700 29.45 17.94 -11.76
C VAL A 700 30.62 18.73 -12.36
N GLN A 701 30.47 20.06 -12.46
CA GLN A 701 31.46 20.93 -13.09
C GLN A 701 32.74 21.14 -12.26
N PHE A 702 32.81 20.59 -11.05
CA PHE A 702 33.96 20.67 -10.14
C PHE A 702 34.58 19.29 -9.88
N PRO A 703 35.84 19.20 -9.43
CA PRO A 703 36.54 17.92 -9.29
C PRO A 703 35.95 17.04 -8.18
N THR A 704 35.33 15.91 -8.56
CA THR A 704 34.81 14.88 -7.63
C THR A 704 35.17 13.49 -8.11
N GLN A 705 35.43 12.56 -7.19
CA GLN A 705 35.61 11.13 -7.50
C GLN A 705 34.24 10.45 -7.68
N ILE A 706 34.05 9.74 -8.79
CA ILE A 706 32.84 8.93 -9.01
C ILE A 706 33.12 7.49 -8.54
N VAL A 707 32.21 6.93 -7.75
CA VAL A 707 32.31 5.57 -7.22
C VAL A 707 31.04 4.79 -7.55
N LEU A 708 31.18 3.65 -8.21
CA LEU A 708 30.08 2.79 -8.61
C LEU A 708 30.10 1.50 -7.79
N LEU A 709 28.98 1.16 -7.16
CA LEU A 709 28.83 -0.06 -6.37
C LEU A 709 27.82 -0.99 -7.04
N SER A 710 28.13 -2.29 -7.16
CA SER A 710 27.14 -3.29 -7.59
C SER A 710 27.55 -4.73 -7.26
N ALA A 711 26.57 -5.63 -7.11
CA ALA A 711 26.82 -7.08 -7.05
C ALA A 711 26.77 -7.78 -8.42
N THR A 712 25.99 -7.24 -9.36
CA THR A 712 25.43 -7.97 -10.50
C THR A 712 25.92 -7.39 -11.82
N VAL A 713 27.24 -7.25 -11.95
CA VAL A 713 27.89 -6.75 -13.17
C VAL A 713 28.61 -7.91 -13.88
N PRO A 714 28.16 -8.37 -15.05
CA PRO A 714 28.95 -9.26 -15.91
C PRO A 714 30.21 -8.56 -16.43
N LYS A 715 31.30 -9.30 -16.72
CA LYS A 715 32.53 -8.69 -17.30
C LYS A 715 32.26 -7.91 -18.59
N ALA A 716 31.31 -8.37 -19.39
CA ALA A 716 30.92 -7.69 -20.63
C ALA A 716 30.22 -6.34 -20.37
N MET A 717 29.65 -6.11 -19.19
CA MET A 717 28.92 -4.89 -18.81
C MET A 717 29.86 -3.78 -18.29
N GLU A 718 31.04 -4.13 -17.76
CA GLU A 718 32.04 -3.17 -17.24
C GLU A 718 32.35 -2.01 -18.21
N PRO A 719 32.70 -2.24 -19.50
CA PRO A 719 33.00 -1.13 -20.42
C PRO A 719 31.80 -0.21 -20.66
N TYR A 720 30.58 -0.73 -20.58
CA TYR A 720 29.37 0.08 -20.73
C TYR A 720 29.15 0.99 -19.52
N LEU A 721 29.40 0.50 -18.30
CA LEU A 721 29.29 1.32 -17.08
C LEU A 721 30.31 2.44 -17.07
N ILE A 722 31.56 2.13 -17.44
CA ILE A 722 32.66 3.11 -17.54
C ILE A 722 32.29 4.21 -18.54
N HIS A 723 31.75 3.82 -19.70
CA HIS A 723 31.32 4.77 -20.72
C HIS A 723 30.10 5.59 -20.29
N ASP A 724 29.05 4.93 -19.78
CA ASP A 724 27.77 5.58 -19.45
C ASP A 724 27.88 6.57 -18.28
N PHE A 725 28.71 6.28 -17.28
CA PHE A 725 28.98 7.18 -16.15
C PHE A 725 30.14 8.16 -16.39
N GLY A 726 30.79 8.12 -17.56
CA GLY A 726 31.83 9.08 -17.94
C GLY A 726 33.12 8.97 -17.09
N PHE A 727 33.59 7.76 -16.84
CA PHE A 727 34.85 7.50 -16.16
C PHE A 727 36.03 8.00 -17.01
N GLY A 728 37.05 8.56 -16.36
CA GLY A 728 38.30 8.95 -17.04
C GLY A 728 39.13 7.75 -17.52
N GLU A 729 40.11 7.99 -18.38
CA GLU A 729 41.04 6.95 -18.91
C GLU A 729 41.81 6.21 -17.80
N ASN A 730 41.97 6.84 -16.62
CA ASN A 730 42.65 6.28 -15.46
C ASN A 730 41.67 6.00 -14.31
N HIS A 731 40.91 4.90 -14.40
CA HIS A 731 39.97 4.43 -13.37
C HIS A 731 40.48 3.16 -12.66
N PHE A 732 39.83 2.77 -11.56
CA PHE A 732 40.15 1.58 -10.77
C PHE A 732 38.95 0.64 -10.73
N ILE A 733 39.11 -0.60 -11.19
CA ILE A 733 38.06 -1.64 -11.13
C ILE A 733 38.53 -2.70 -10.15
N LEU A 734 37.68 -3.01 -9.18
CA LEU A 734 37.91 -4.12 -8.27
C LEU A 734 36.68 -5.04 -8.28
N ARG A 735 36.93 -6.34 -8.45
CA ARG A 735 35.91 -7.38 -8.52
C ARG A 735 36.26 -8.50 -7.55
N THR A 736 35.37 -8.76 -6.63
CA THR A 736 35.51 -9.87 -5.67
C THR A 736 34.95 -11.18 -6.23
N GLN A 737 35.37 -12.30 -5.66
CA GLN A 737 34.88 -13.62 -6.03
C GLN A 737 33.44 -13.80 -5.53
N THR A 738 32.54 -14.29 -6.39
CA THR A 738 31.16 -14.61 -6.02
C THR A 738 31.02 -15.94 -5.26
N ASN A 739 32.12 -16.68 -5.12
CA ASN A 739 32.15 -17.97 -4.44
C ASN A 739 31.94 -17.79 -2.93
N ARG A 740 30.97 -18.51 -2.39
CA ARG A 740 30.65 -18.54 -0.96
C ARG A 740 30.90 -19.97 -0.48
N PRO A 741 32.09 -20.28 0.09
CA PRO A 741 32.47 -21.65 0.42
C PRO A 741 31.57 -22.32 1.46
N GLU A 742 30.80 -21.53 2.22
CA GLU A 742 29.77 -22.01 3.13
C GLU A 742 28.47 -22.48 2.45
N LEU A 743 28.28 -22.16 1.16
CA LEU A 743 27.10 -22.54 0.39
C LEU A 743 27.37 -23.82 -0.42
N GLU A 744 26.45 -24.78 -0.32
CA GLU A 744 26.43 -25.98 -1.15
C GLU A 744 25.21 -25.95 -2.07
N TYR A 745 25.44 -26.12 -3.38
CA TYR A 745 24.38 -26.06 -4.38
C TYR A 745 23.96 -27.48 -4.79
N HIS A 746 22.71 -27.85 -4.51
CA HIS A 746 22.12 -29.13 -4.87
C HIS A 746 21.10 -28.96 -5.99
N TRP A 747 21.31 -29.63 -7.13
CA TRP A 747 20.32 -29.69 -8.21
C TRP A 747 19.50 -30.98 -8.09
N MET A 748 18.27 -30.88 -7.59
CA MET A 748 17.39 -32.03 -7.37
C MET A 748 16.42 -32.23 -8.55
N SER A 749 16.04 -33.47 -8.84
CA SER A 749 15.02 -33.76 -9.86
C SER A 749 13.64 -33.25 -9.42
N PRO A 750 12.85 -32.65 -10.33
CA PRO A 750 11.50 -32.18 -10.04
C PRO A 750 10.65 -33.28 -9.40
N GLN A 751 9.96 -32.97 -8.30
CA GLN A 751 9.04 -33.88 -7.62
C GLN A 751 7.59 -33.46 -7.91
N MET A 752 6.68 -34.42 -8.02
CA MET A 752 5.25 -34.13 -8.15
C MET A 752 4.74 -33.39 -6.90
N GLU A 753 3.88 -32.39 -7.09
CA GLU A 753 3.40 -31.44 -6.06
C GLU A 753 2.92 -32.12 -4.77
N ASN A 754 2.25 -33.27 -4.89
CA ASN A 754 1.73 -34.05 -3.77
C ASN A 754 2.81 -34.65 -2.85
N HIS A 755 4.03 -34.85 -3.35
CA HIS A 755 5.16 -35.42 -2.60
C HIS A 755 6.19 -34.35 -2.17
N LEU A 756 5.98 -33.09 -2.58
CA LEU A 756 6.85 -31.97 -2.23
C LEU A 756 6.89 -31.72 -0.70
N PRO A 757 5.77 -31.72 0.03
CA PRO A 757 5.79 -31.50 1.48
C PRO A 757 6.54 -32.60 2.24
N GLU A 758 6.38 -33.86 1.81
CA GLU A 758 7.05 -35.01 2.43
C GLU A 758 8.56 -34.99 2.17
N SER A 759 8.96 -34.61 0.95
CA SER A 759 10.37 -34.49 0.55
C SER A 759 11.05 -33.35 1.30
N ILE A 760 10.41 -32.17 1.36
CA ILE A 760 10.93 -31.00 2.12
C ILE A 760 10.99 -31.33 3.61
N SER A 761 9.95 -31.94 4.19
CA SER A 761 9.94 -32.34 5.60
C SER A 761 11.06 -33.33 5.93
N SER A 762 11.34 -34.27 5.01
CA SER A 762 12.43 -35.24 5.17
C SER A 762 13.80 -34.57 5.10
N LEU A 763 13.99 -33.62 4.19
CA LEU A 763 15.19 -32.78 4.12
C LEU A 763 15.39 -32.00 5.42
N ILE A 764 14.38 -31.25 5.88
CA ILE A 764 14.45 -30.48 7.13
C ILE A 764 14.82 -31.37 8.32
N LYS A 765 14.17 -32.55 8.44
CA LYS A 765 14.48 -33.51 9.51
C LYS A 765 15.89 -34.07 9.43
N ALA A 766 16.43 -34.26 8.22
CA ALA A 766 17.80 -34.73 8.03
C ALA A 766 18.85 -33.66 8.39
N THR A 767 18.53 -32.37 8.20
CA THR A 767 19.44 -31.25 8.50
C THR A 767 19.35 -30.75 9.95
N LEU A 768 18.22 -30.99 10.63
CA LEU A 768 18.05 -30.67 12.05
C LEU A 768 18.93 -31.58 12.92
N LYS A 769 20.15 -31.12 13.21
CA LYS A 769 20.94 -31.66 14.32
C LYS A 769 20.47 -31.00 15.62
N LEU A 770 20.24 -31.80 16.66
CA LEU A 770 20.08 -31.28 18.02
C LEU A 770 21.31 -30.42 18.37
N PRO A 771 21.12 -29.27 19.05
CA PRO A 771 22.26 -28.46 19.49
C PRO A 771 23.17 -29.36 20.34
N GLN A 772 24.45 -29.46 19.97
CA GLN A 772 25.43 -30.02 20.90
C GLN A 772 25.71 -28.94 21.95
N ASP A 773 25.62 -29.35 23.22
CA ASP A 773 25.73 -28.52 24.44
C ASP A 773 26.91 -27.54 24.43
#